data_AF-A0A1I3C0J2-F1
#
_entry.id   AF-A0A1I3C0J2-F1
#
_cell.length_a   1.000
_cell.length_b   1.000
_cell.length_c   1.000
_cell.angle_alpha   90.00
_cell.angle_beta   90.00
_cell.angle_gamma   90.00
#
_symmetry.space_group_name_H-M   'P 1'
#
loop_
_entity.id
_entity.type
_entity.pdbx_description
1 polymer ?
#
loop_
_entity_poly.entity_id
_entity_poly.type
_entity_poly.pdbx_seq_one_letter_code
_entity_poly.pdbx_strand_id
1 'polypeptide(L)'
;MPPFNASSSRLVLASAALLLLTSACSGGGSEKPGSDGGGGGGATSAVEHTGREGDGWTVLHYSMADTDLEPFMVADVNEIGVVGSNDNLHVREFMDRNEGYGDDELLDQGSWVGGRILDIGQGGATEVVEDLGDVNSADPEVLARFVAEGIEANRAGHYALIISDHGASWPGIGPDEGSDYDVLDLAEITAGISSGLEQAGVDKLDLLGFDACLMANYEVASAVAPLADRLVASQELEPGHGWDYTSLQLLADDPEATADELGSEIIAGFAGQAADQGTSDTITLSMVDLTQMDAVDEAVAAFAAAMEEQSTDVAPAVGQSEATTLAFGKSPDQSQDKHLSDLGLLATSIGESAPEVAEQADALVSALDDVVLDSVEGAGTAGATGLSIYLPPVVDLADPAYADVVSSQEWRSFLDSYYAAGEAIPDEELPTFTDPEAGPEVTFDDDGSITLTGAYDPAALDNITEATISYALVNDDESITYLGEEIADFTDEGGSPTASGNYDLTFLQIDDGVDSAYAYVDLDLSEDLSTAFFDVPMTYYASTDPDQVDPQDALLSLVLDVEAGEFVSETIYLYDELTGGYGELAPDPEGIIIPDVLTIGADGEQVWEPTSDVGLYSDTANLTYEFVPLETGTLLQADLTVVDYGGNASTLSSLVEVP
;
A
#
# COMPACT_ATOMS: atom_id res chain seq x y z
N MET A 1 17.17 28.00 -4.08
CA MET A 1 17.60 27.13 -2.99
C MET A 1 19.10 26.91 -3.07
N PRO A 2 19.85 26.85 -1.95
CA PRO A 2 21.09 26.09 -1.95
C PRO A 2 20.73 24.59 -2.08
N PRO A 3 21.63 23.74 -2.61
CA PRO A 3 21.33 22.32 -2.80
C PRO A 3 21.11 21.63 -1.45
N PHE A 4 20.09 20.77 -1.36
CA PHE A 4 20.02 19.72 -0.35
C PHE A 4 21.36 18.99 -0.36
N ASN A 5 22.14 19.19 0.70
CA ASN A 5 23.51 18.71 0.76
C ASN A 5 23.52 17.43 1.58
N ALA A 6 22.91 16.38 1.03
CA ALA A 6 22.98 15.02 1.58
C ALA A 6 24.43 14.54 1.49
N SER A 7 25.21 14.83 2.54
CA SER A 7 26.61 14.45 2.69
C SER A 7 26.70 13.33 3.73
N SER A 8 26.18 12.15 3.43
CA SER A 8 26.45 10.94 4.22
C SER A 8 26.46 9.72 3.31
N SER A 9 27.54 8.96 3.36
CA SER A 9 27.84 7.88 2.42
C SER A 9 27.24 6.54 2.88
N ARG A 10 26.19 6.06 2.22
CA ARG A 10 25.89 4.62 2.15
C ARG A 10 26.22 4.11 0.74
N LEU A 11 27.51 3.86 0.54
CA LEU A 11 28.02 3.25 -0.69
C LEU A 11 28.04 1.74 -0.50
N VAL A 12 26.93 1.04 -0.80
CA VAL A 12 26.94 -0.42 -0.92
C VAL A 12 27.72 -0.77 -2.18
N LEU A 13 28.92 -1.33 -1.98
CA LEU A 13 29.85 -1.71 -3.03
C LEU A 13 29.40 -3.04 -3.67
N ALA A 14 28.44 -3.00 -4.60
CA ALA A 14 28.13 -4.11 -5.48
C ALA A 14 29.31 -4.37 -6.45
N SER A 15 30.22 -5.27 -6.07
CA SER A 15 31.33 -5.68 -6.94
C SER A 15 30.89 -6.77 -7.93
N ALA A 16 30.59 -6.35 -9.15
CA ALA A 16 30.38 -7.23 -10.30
C ALA A 16 31.59 -8.16 -10.56
N ALA A 17 31.35 -9.47 -10.64
CA ALA A 17 32.31 -10.45 -11.12
C ALA A 17 31.72 -11.31 -12.25
N LEU A 18 31.85 -10.80 -13.47
CA LEU A 18 31.61 -11.52 -14.73
C LEU A 18 32.81 -12.43 -15.07
N LEU A 19 32.64 -13.77 -15.17
CA LEU A 19 33.51 -14.62 -16.02
C LEU A 19 32.96 -16.04 -16.32
N LEU A 20 32.38 -16.15 -17.53
CA LEU A 20 32.55 -17.18 -18.57
C LEU A 20 32.56 -18.71 -18.22
N LEU A 21 31.47 -19.34 -18.66
CA LEU A 21 31.33 -20.69 -19.26
C LEU A 21 32.60 -21.47 -19.63
N THR A 22 32.65 -22.76 -19.23
CA THR A 22 32.95 -23.86 -20.16
C THR A 22 32.20 -25.15 -19.80
N SER A 23 31.65 -25.80 -20.83
CA SER A 23 30.89 -27.05 -20.82
C SER A 23 31.78 -28.29 -20.69
N ALA A 24 31.28 -29.37 -20.07
CA ALA A 24 31.62 -30.75 -20.46
C ALA A 24 30.60 -31.79 -19.93
N CYS A 25 30.08 -32.59 -20.86
CA CYS A 25 29.14 -33.69 -20.67
C CYS A 25 29.71 -34.91 -19.94
N SER A 26 28.83 -35.68 -19.26
CA SER A 26 28.76 -37.16 -19.17
C SER A 26 27.90 -37.50 -17.93
N GLY A 27 26.72 -38.13 -18.00
CA GLY A 27 26.44 -39.41 -18.62
C GLY A 27 26.35 -40.50 -17.53
N GLY A 28 25.15 -41.05 -17.28
CA GLY A 28 24.99 -42.25 -16.44
C GLY A 28 23.59 -42.39 -15.84
N GLY A 29 22.72 -43.20 -16.46
CA GLY A 29 21.42 -43.57 -15.92
C GLY A 29 21.45 -44.77 -14.97
N SER A 30 20.34 -44.98 -14.25
CA SER A 30 19.73 -46.30 -13.90
C SER A 30 18.50 -46.03 -13.01
N GLU A 31 17.31 -46.30 -13.53
CA GLU A 31 16.44 -47.45 -13.17
C GLU A 31 15.61 -47.27 -11.88
N LYS A 32 14.29 -47.16 -12.08
CA LYS A 32 13.23 -47.39 -11.08
C LYS A 32 13.31 -48.83 -10.53
N PRO A 33 12.68 -49.06 -9.37
CA PRO A 33 11.53 -49.96 -9.40
C PRO A 33 10.33 -49.42 -8.62
N GLY A 34 9.13 -49.68 -9.14
CA GLY A 34 7.89 -49.50 -8.41
C GLY A 34 7.58 -50.68 -7.49
N SER A 35 6.67 -50.45 -6.55
CA SER A 35 5.79 -51.50 -6.03
C SER A 35 4.47 -50.90 -5.56
N ASP A 36 3.39 -51.43 -6.14
CA ASP A 36 1.99 -51.20 -5.80
C ASP A 36 1.66 -51.54 -4.34
N GLY A 37 0.70 -50.81 -3.78
CA GLY A 37 0.02 -51.15 -2.53
C GLY A 37 -1.26 -50.34 -2.35
N GLY A 38 -2.33 -50.75 -3.03
CA GLY A 38 -3.63 -50.09 -2.96
C GLY A 38 -4.36 -50.21 -1.62
N GLY A 39 -5.10 -49.16 -1.27
CA GLY A 39 -6.09 -49.13 -0.21
C GLY A 39 -7.19 -48.15 -0.62
N GLY A 40 -8.41 -48.66 -0.80
CA GLY A 40 -9.57 -47.86 -1.22
C GLY A 40 -10.10 -46.93 -0.13
N GLY A 41 -10.39 -45.70 -0.52
CA GLY A 41 -11.19 -44.70 0.20
C GLY A 41 -12.14 -44.05 -0.82
N GLY A 42 -13.34 -43.67 -0.38
CA GLY A 42 -14.51 -43.44 -1.23
C GLY A 42 -14.33 -42.41 -2.35
N ALA A 43 -14.92 -42.72 -3.50
CA ALA A 43 -15.16 -41.73 -4.53
C ALA A 43 -16.17 -40.71 -3.99
N THR A 44 -15.66 -39.54 -3.58
CA THR A 44 -16.36 -38.30 -3.84
C THR A 44 -16.55 -38.24 -5.35
N SER A 45 -17.79 -38.06 -5.81
CA SER A 45 -18.00 -37.73 -7.22
C SER A 45 -17.30 -36.40 -7.45
N ALA A 46 -16.22 -36.38 -8.23
CA ALA A 46 -15.70 -35.14 -8.79
C ALA A 46 -16.88 -34.44 -9.48
N VAL A 47 -17.13 -33.19 -9.11
CA VAL A 47 -18.00 -32.32 -9.88
C VAL A 47 -17.37 -32.27 -11.29
N GLU A 48 -18.15 -32.55 -12.33
CA GLU A 48 -17.63 -32.38 -13.70
C GLU A 48 -17.65 -30.88 -13.99
N HIS A 49 -16.47 -30.24 -14.08
CA HIS A 49 -16.32 -28.84 -14.44
C HIS A 49 -16.51 -28.68 -15.96
N THR A 50 -17.77 -28.62 -16.37
CA THR A 50 -18.18 -28.50 -17.78
C THR A 50 -18.36 -27.04 -18.22
N GLY A 51 -17.95 -26.07 -17.41
CA GLY A 51 -18.30 -24.66 -17.60
C GLY A 51 -17.43 -23.88 -18.60
N ARG A 52 -16.30 -24.43 -19.04
CA ARG A 52 -15.46 -23.87 -20.13
C ARG A 52 -15.92 -24.44 -21.47
N GLU A 53 -16.82 -23.73 -22.14
CA GLU A 53 -17.36 -24.09 -23.46
C GLU A 53 -17.25 -22.89 -24.40
N GLY A 54 -16.64 -23.07 -25.57
CA GLY A 54 -16.47 -21.99 -26.56
C GLY A 54 -15.01 -21.58 -26.73
N ASP A 55 -14.81 -20.56 -27.57
CA ASP A 55 -13.53 -19.89 -27.79
C ASP A 55 -13.63 -18.47 -27.19
N GLY A 56 -12.52 -17.77 -26.96
CA GLY A 56 -12.52 -16.39 -26.48
C GLY A 56 -12.74 -16.23 -24.96
N TRP A 57 -13.12 -15.02 -24.56
CA TRP A 57 -13.11 -14.51 -23.19
C TRP A 57 -14.48 -14.03 -22.73
N THR A 58 -14.77 -14.24 -21.45
CA THR A 58 -15.78 -13.47 -20.71
C THR A 58 -15.11 -12.74 -19.57
N VAL A 59 -15.20 -11.41 -19.59
CA VAL A 59 -14.70 -10.51 -18.55
C VAL A 59 -15.90 -10.05 -17.72
N LEU A 60 -15.82 -10.27 -16.42
CA LEU A 60 -16.77 -9.81 -15.43
C LEU A 60 -16.13 -8.64 -14.70
N HIS A 61 -16.75 -7.47 -14.74
CA HIS A 61 -16.28 -6.28 -14.06
C HIS A 61 -17.32 -5.90 -12.98
N TYR A 62 -16.86 -5.82 -11.73
CA TYR A 62 -17.69 -5.64 -10.54
C TYR A 62 -17.30 -4.34 -9.83
N SER A 63 -18.01 -3.27 -10.18
CA SER A 63 -17.81 -1.93 -9.65
C SER A 63 -18.68 -1.72 -8.41
N MET A 64 -18.06 -1.64 -7.24
CA MET A 64 -18.73 -1.31 -5.98
C MET A 64 -18.84 0.21 -5.82
N ALA A 65 -19.45 0.89 -6.80
CA ALA A 65 -19.51 2.36 -6.86
C ALA A 65 -20.57 2.98 -5.91
N ASP A 66 -20.85 2.33 -4.78
CA ASP A 66 -21.59 2.94 -3.66
C ASP A 66 -20.61 3.63 -2.69
N THR A 67 -19.64 4.36 -3.28
CA THR A 67 -18.49 5.03 -2.66
C THR A 67 -18.11 6.29 -3.45
N ASP A 68 -17.21 7.11 -2.90
CA ASP A 68 -16.72 8.33 -3.54
C ASP A 68 -15.90 8.09 -4.81
N LEU A 69 -15.56 6.83 -5.09
CA LEU A 69 -14.92 6.40 -6.33
C LEU A 69 -15.90 6.25 -7.51
N GLU A 70 -17.22 6.43 -7.31
CA GLU A 70 -18.24 6.29 -8.36
C GLU A 70 -17.93 7.07 -9.66
N PRO A 71 -17.51 8.34 -9.62
CA PRO A 71 -17.20 9.08 -10.85
C PRO A 71 -16.06 8.47 -11.66
N PHE A 72 -15.07 7.87 -10.99
CA PHE A 72 -13.94 7.21 -11.63
C PHE A 72 -14.38 5.89 -12.26
N MET A 73 -15.09 5.03 -11.54
CA MET A 73 -15.60 3.77 -12.09
C MET A 73 -16.57 4.01 -13.27
N VAL A 74 -17.33 5.11 -13.26
CA VAL A 74 -18.14 5.50 -14.43
C VAL A 74 -17.26 5.84 -15.64
N ALA A 75 -16.10 6.47 -15.44
CA ALA A 75 -15.13 6.70 -16.51
C ALA A 75 -14.57 5.36 -17.04
N ASP A 76 -14.20 4.44 -16.15
CA ASP A 76 -13.66 3.13 -16.50
C ASP A 76 -14.65 2.28 -17.30
N VAL A 77 -15.92 2.21 -16.87
CA VAL A 77 -16.96 1.52 -17.62
C VAL A 77 -17.22 2.19 -18.98
N ASN A 78 -17.04 3.51 -19.08
CA ASN A 78 -17.09 4.20 -20.36
C ASN A 78 -15.93 3.81 -21.29
N GLU A 79 -14.73 3.58 -20.76
CA GLU A 79 -13.57 3.04 -21.49
C GLU A 79 -13.79 1.59 -21.94
N ILE A 80 -14.31 0.73 -21.06
CA ILE A 80 -14.76 -0.62 -21.39
C ILE A 80 -15.74 -0.57 -22.58
N GLY A 81 -16.66 0.39 -22.60
CA GLY A 81 -17.61 0.59 -23.69
C GLY A 81 -16.99 1.02 -25.03
N VAL A 82 -15.79 1.60 -25.04
CA VAL A 82 -15.03 1.88 -26.27
C VAL A 82 -14.62 0.57 -26.96
N VAL A 83 -14.23 -0.45 -26.17
CA VAL A 83 -13.91 -1.80 -26.66
C VAL A 83 -15.22 -2.56 -26.95
N GLY A 84 -16.00 -2.82 -25.90
CA GLY A 84 -17.27 -3.53 -25.91
C GLY A 84 -17.20 -5.00 -26.37
N SER A 85 -18.27 -5.74 -26.12
CA SER A 85 -18.37 -7.16 -26.50
C SER A 85 -18.40 -7.36 -28.02
N ASN A 86 -17.77 -8.45 -28.49
CA ASN A 86 -17.83 -8.96 -29.86
C ASN A 86 -17.90 -10.51 -29.89
N ASP A 87 -17.51 -11.15 -30.99
CA ASP A 87 -17.54 -12.63 -31.10
C ASP A 87 -16.42 -13.33 -30.27
N ASN A 88 -15.39 -12.60 -29.86
CA ASN A 88 -14.21 -13.09 -29.12
C ASN A 88 -14.24 -12.69 -27.63
N LEU A 89 -14.88 -11.58 -27.30
CA LEU A 89 -14.94 -11.00 -25.96
C LEU A 89 -16.39 -10.72 -25.57
N HIS A 90 -16.79 -11.19 -24.40
CA HIS A 90 -18.02 -10.76 -23.73
C HIS A 90 -17.65 -10.01 -22.46
N VAL A 91 -18.23 -8.83 -22.26
CA VAL A 91 -18.04 -8.02 -21.05
C VAL A 91 -19.38 -7.83 -20.36
N ARG A 92 -19.41 -8.20 -19.09
CA ARG A 92 -20.54 -7.95 -18.20
C ARG A 92 -20.10 -7.10 -17.03
N GLU A 93 -20.91 -6.09 -16.75
CA GLU A 93 -20.72 -5.10 -15.71
C GLU A 93 -21.74 -5.32 -14.59
N PHE A 94 -21.30 -5.27 -13.34
CA PHE A 94 -22.14 -4.92 -12.20
C PHE A 94 -21.67 -3.55 -11.70
N MET A 95 -22.61 -2.63 -11.51
CA MET A 95 -22.32 -1.34 -10.88
C MET A 95 -23.43 -0.96 -9.92
N ASP A 96 -23.06 -0.77 -8.66
CA ASP A 96 -23.89 -0.13 -7.63
C ASP A 96 -23.57 1.35 -7.55
N ARG A 97 -24.55 2.23 -7.41
CA ARG A 97 -24.31 3.70 -7.46
C ARG A 97 -25.01 4.39 -6.32
N ASN A 98 -24.25 5.18 -5.55
CA ASN A 98 -24.80 6.05 -4.50
C ASN A 98 -25.56 7.24 -5.10
N GLU A 99 -26.55 7.78 -4.38
CA GLU A 99 -27.23 9.03 -4.78
C GLU A 99 -26.42 10.31 -4.50
N GLY A 100 -25.31 10.20 -3.75
CA GLY A 100 -24.51 11.29 -3.20
C GLY A 100 -23.37 11.78 -4.10
N TYR A 101 -22.86 10.95 -5.02
CA TYR A 101 -21.64 11.25 -5.77
C TYR A 101 -21.90 11.90 -7.14
N GLY A 102 -22.51 11.19 -8.10
CA GLY A 102 -22.58 11.67 -9.47
C GLY A 102 -23.91 11.46 -10.21
N ASP A 103 -24.23 12.43 -11.07
CA ASP A 103 -25.25 12.30 -12.13
C ASP A 103 -24.60 11.91 -13.48
N ASP A 104 -23.35 11.40 -13.47
CA ASP A 104 -22.58 11.15 -14.67
C ASP A 104 -23.22 10.09 -15.58
N GLU A 105 -23.23 10.40 -16.88
CA GLU A 105 -23.82 9.52 -17.88
C GLU A 105 -22.91 8.32 -18.14
N LEU A 106 -23.40 7.13 -17.82
CA LEU A 106 -22.74 5.89 -18.19
C LEU A 106 -23.32 5.38 -19.51
N LEU A 107 -22.45 5.34 -20.51
CA LEU A 107 -22.72 4.84 -21.87
C LEU A 107 -24.07 5.35 -22.42
N ASP A 108 -24.95 4.47 -22.89
CA ASP A 108 -26.28 4.82 -23.39
C ASP A 108 -27.41 4.65 -22.36
N GLN A 109 -27.10 4.34 -21.10
CA GLN A 109 -28.07 4.23 -20.00
C GLN A 109 -28.35 5.55 -19.29
N GLY A 110 -27.42 6.51 -19.34
CA GLY A 110 -27.46 7.73 -18.53
C GLY A 110 -27.10 7.44 -17.07
N SER A 111 -27.56 8.28 -16.14
CA SER A 111 -27.36 8.08 -14.69
C SER A 111 -28.52 7.34 -14.02
N TRP A 112 -28.22 6.59 -12.97
CA TRP A 112 -29.16 5.93 -12.07
C TRP A 112 -28.58 5.79 -10.64
N VAL A 113 -29.40 5.32 -9.71
CA VAL A 113 -29.02 4.99 -8.32
C VAL A 113 -29.31 3.51 -8.06
N GLY A 114 -28.43 2.85 -7.30
CA GLY A 114 -28.48 1.43 -6.92
C GLY A 114 -27.84 0.48 -7.94
N GLY A 115 -27.80 -0.81 -7.61
CA GLY A 115 -27.20 -1.87 -8.39
C GLY A 115 -27.86 -2.17 -9.73
N ARG A 116 -27.04 -2.32 -10.77
CA ARG A 116 -27.45 -2.84 -12.09
C ARG A 116 -26.43 -3.82 -12.64
N ILE A 117 -26.92 -4.80 -13.40
CA ILE A 117 -26.10 -5.69 -14.22
C ILE A 117 -26.33 -5.36 -15.69
N LEU A 118 -25.25 -5.09 -16.43
CA LEU A 118 -25.27 -4.70 -17.83
C LEU A 118 -24.41 -5.64 -18.66
N ASP A 119 -24.88 -6.01 -19.85
CA ASP A 119 -23.99 -6.53 -20.91
C ASP A 119 -23.54 -5.36 -21.78
N ILE A 120 -22.22 -5.15 -21.93
CA ILE A 120 -21.65 -4.02 -22.68
C ILE A 120 -21.31 -4.47 -24.10
N GLY A 121 -22.01 -3.94 -25.10
CA GLY A 121 -21.80 -4.23 -26.53
C GLY A 121 -20.93 -3.19 -27.25
N GLN A 122 -20.57 -3.48 -28.50
CA GLN A 122 -19.73 -2.59 -29.33
C GLN A 122 -20.23 -1.14 -29.38
N GLY A 123 -19.27 -0.21 -29.23
CA GLY A 123 -19.53 1.22 -29.33
C GLY A 123 -20.39 1.77 -28.19
N GLY A 124 -20.30 1.16 -27.02
CA GLY A 124 -20.99 1.58 -25.79
C GLY A 124 -22.49 1.29 -25.76
N ALA A 125 -23.00 0.37 -26.60
CA ALA A 125 -24.40 -0.01 -26.54
C ALA A 125 -24.61 -1.02 -25.41
N THR A 126 -25.51 -0.76 -24.47
CA THR A 126 -25.70 -1.63 -23.31
C THR A 126 -27.06 -2.32 -23.30
N GLU A 127 -27.10 -3.53 -22.73
CA GLU A 127 -28.34 -4.24 -22.38
C GLU A 127 -28.44 -4.39 -20.86
N VAL A 128 -29.48 -3.82 -20.25
CA VAL A 128 -29.78 -4.04 -18.83
C VAL A 128 -30.26 -5.47 -18.65
N VAL A 129 -29.42 -6.31 -18.04
CA VAL A 129 -29.73 -7.70 -17.69
C VAL A 129 -30.67 -7.71 -16.49
N GLU A 130 -30.33 -6.95 -15.46
CA GLU A 130 -31.12 -6.79 -14.25
C GLU A 130 -30.94 -5.40 -13.63
N ASP A 131 -32.02 -4.86 -13.08
CA ASP A 131 -32.02 -3.67 -12.22
C ASP A 131 -32.35 -4.15 -10.81
N LEU A 132 -31.34 -4.11 -9.94
CA LEU A 132 -31.41 -4.61 -8.57
C LEU A 132 -31.99 -3.57 -7.62
N GLY A 133 -31.85 -2.29 -7.97
CA GLY A 133 -32.12 -1.17 -7.08
C GLY A 133 -31.12 -1.18 -5.92
N ASP A 134 -31.57 -0.71 -4.76
CA ASP A 134 -30.84 -0.79 -3.49
C ASP A 134 -30.40 -2.23 -3.20
N VAL A 135 -29.10 -2.47 -3.23
CA VAL A 135 -28.44 -3.75 -2.99
C VAL A 135 -27.17 -3.49 -2.19
N ASN A 136 -26.72 -4.50 -1.44
CA ASN A 136 -25.41 -4.44 -0.81
C ASN A 136 -24.40 -5.10 -1.76
N SER A 137 -23.57 -4.28 -2.39
CA SER A 137 -22.48 -4.70 -3.27
C SER A 137 -21.38 -5.48 -2.53
N ALA A 138 -21.27 -5.30 -1.21
CA ALA A 138 -20.40 -6.08 -0.33
C ALA A 138 -21.02 -7.41 0.18
N ASP A 139 -22.24 -7.78 -0.25
CA ASP A 139 -22.80 -9.11 0.09
C ASP A 139 -22.16 -10.21 -0.77
N PRO A 140 -21.47 -11.22 -0.19
CA PRO A 140 -20.86 -12.30 -0.95
C PRO A 140 -21.85 -13.13 -1.78
N GLU A 141 -23.15 -13.16 -1.42
CA GLU A 141 -24.18 -13.79 -2.25
C GLU A 141 -24.45 -13.01 -3.55
N VAL A 142 -24.30 -11.68 -3.54
CA VAL A 142 -24.44 -10.83 -4.73
C VAL A 142 -23.27 -11.08 -5.68
N LEU A 143 -22.03 -11.08 -5.17
CA LEU A 143 -20.84 -11.43 -5.96
C LEU A 143 -20.93 -12.85 -6.54
N ALA A 144 -21.31 -13.84 -5.72
CA ALA A 144 -21.46 -15.23 -6.18
C ALA A 144 -22.47 -15.34 -7.32
N ARG A 145 -23.61 -14.67 -7.20
CA ARG A 145 -24.65 -14.67 -8.24
C ARG A 145 -24.16 -13.98 -9.50
N PHE A 146 -23.49 -12.83 -9.37
CA PHE A 146 -22.92 -12.11 -10.51
C PHE A 146 -21.94 -12.99 -11.30
N VAL A 147 -20.99 -13.63 -10.60
CA VAL A 147 -20.02 -14.54 -11.22
C VAL A 147 -20.73 -15.71 -11.92
N ALA A 148 -21.66 -16.37 -11.23
CA ALA A 148 -22.36 -17.52 -11.78
C ALA A 148 -23.19 -17.17 -13.03
N GLU A 149 -24.01 -16.12 -12.93
CA GLU A 149 -24.93 -15.72 -14.00
C GLU A 149 -24.18 -15.09 -15.19
N GLY A 150 -23.08 -14.38 -14.93
CA GLY A 150 -22.17 -13.86 -15.96
C GLY A 150 -21.59 -14.96 -16.82
N ILE A 151 -20.96 -15.96 -16.18
CA ILE A 151 -20.39 -17.12 -16.86
C ILE A 151 -21.49 -17.95 -17.55
N GLU A 152 -22.65 -18.15 -16.92
CA GLU A 152 -23.75 -18.93 -17.50
C GLU A 152 -24.34 -18.30 -18.76
N ALA A 153 -24.45 -16.97 -18.79
CA ALA A 153 -24.98 -16.24 -19.93
C ALA A 153 -24.01 -16.22 -21.11
N ASN A 154 -22.71 -16.09 -20.81
CA ASN A 154 -21.65 -15.95 -21.80
C ASN A 154 -20.57 -17.01 -21.54
N ARG A 155 -20.81 -18.24 -22.01
CA ARG A 155 -19.83 -19.32 -21.89
C ARG A 155 -18.66 -19.08 -22.85
N ALA A 156 -17.44 -19.14 -22.31
CA ALA A 156 -16.20 -18.90 -23.04
C ALA A 156 -15.11 -19.93 -22.68
N GLY A 157 -13.99 -19.84 -23.42
CA GLY A 157 -12.79 -20.62 -23.12
C GLY A 157 -12.05 -20.12 -21.89
N HIS A 158 -12.09 -18.80 -21.67
CA HIS A 158 -11.38 -18.07 -20.63
C HIS A 158 -12.29 -17.10 -19.87
N TYR A 159 -11.99 -16.88 -18.59
CA TYR A 159 -12.75 -16.02 -17.69
C TYR A 159 -11.84 -15.10 -16.89
N ALA A 160 -12.18 -13.82 -16.87
CA ALA A 160 -11.58 -12.85 -15.95
C ALA A 160 -12.66 -12.25 -15.04
N LEU A 161 -12.31 -11.98 -13.79
CA LEU A 161 -13.08 -11.15 -12.87
C LEU A 161 -12.19 -9.99 -12.45
N ILE A 162 -12.71 -8.77 -12.52
CA ILE A 162 -12.06 -7.56 -12.00
C ILE A 162 -13.04 -6.94 -11.00
N ILE A 163 -12.57 -6.67 -9.79
CA ILE A 163 -13.35 -6.03 -8.73
C ILE A 163 -12.71 -4.67 -8.46
N SER A 164 -13.51 -3.61 -8.44
CA SER A 164 -13.03 -2.23 -8.28
C SER A 164 -13.76 -1.55 -7.13
N ASP A 165 -12.97 -0.98 -6.22
CA ASP A 165 -13.33 -0.08 -5.11
C ASP A 165 -12.08 0.36 -4.33
N HIS A 166 -12.24 0.96 -3.15
CA HIS A 166 -11.14 1.03 -2.20
C HIS A 166 -10.70 -0.37 -1.77
N GLY A 167 -9.39 -0.55 -1.68
CA GLY A 167 -8.80 -1.74 -1.10
C GLY A 167 -8.08 -1.40 0.20
N ALA A 168 -8.08 -2.35 1.12
CA ALA A 168 -7.42 -2.21 2.41
C ALA A 168 -6.38 -3.32 2.68
N SER A 169 -6.06 -4.14 1.67
CA SER A 169 -5.27 -5.37 1.80
C SER A 169 -6.08 -6.55 2.40
N TRP A 170 -5.53 -7.27 3.37
CA TRP A 170 -6.20 -8.39 4.04
C TRP A 170 -7.57 -8.08 4.71
N PRO A 171 -7.92 -6.85 5.13
CA PRO A 171 -9.26 -6.51 5.57
C PRO A 171 -10.32 -6.65 4.49
N GLY A 172 -10.01 -6.37 3.21
CA GLY A 172 -10.94 -6.55 2.09
C GLY A 172 -11.02 -5.38 1.11
N ILE A 173 -12.14 -5.33 0.39
CA ILE A 173 -12.49 -4.34 -0.64
C ILE A 173 -13.89 -3.78 -0.35
N GLY A 174 -14.13 -2.50 -0.66
CA GLY A 174 -15.37 -1.80 -0.30
C GLY A 174 -15.09 -0.38 0.20
N PRO A 175 -16.03 0.28 0.89
CA PRO A 175 -17.30 -0.23 1.41
C PRO A 175 -18.49 -0.15 0.44
N ASP A 176 -19.63 -0.66 0.88
CA ASP A 176 -20.95 -0.22 0.43
C ASP A 176 -21.54 0.78 1.43
N GLU A 177 -21.47 2.09 1.11
CA GLU A 177 -21.94 3.15 2.02
C GLU A 177 -23.45 3.11 2.27
N GLY A 178 -24.23 2.70 1.27
CA GLY A 178 -25.69 2.53 1.37
C GLY A 178 -26.10 1.43 2.36
N SER A 179 -25.19 0.50 2.65
CA SER A 179 -25.43 -0.71 3.45
C SER A 179 -24.72 -0.72 4.80
N ASP A 180 -24.69 0.43 5.49
CA ASP A 180 -24.01 0.60 6.79
C ASP A 180 -22.47 0.44 6.68
N TYR A 181 -21.87 0.85 5.55
CA TYR A 181 -20.43 0.76 5.27
C TYR A 181 -19.91 -0.68 5.30
N ASP A 182 -20.68 -1.61 4.74
CA ASP A 182 -20.29 -3.02 4.73
C ASP A 182 -19.08 -3.24 3.81
N VAL A 183 -18.13 -4.06 4.24
CA VAL A 183 -16.89 -4.34 3.49
C VAL A 183 -16.93 -5.80 3.08
N LEU A 184 -16.58 -6.06 1.83
CA LEU A 184 -16.43 -7.43 1.35
C LEU A 184 -15.08 -7.95 1.85
N ASP A 185 -15.10 -8.59 3.02
CA ASP A 185 -13.89 -9.07 3.67
C ASP A 185 -13.21 -10.21 2.89
N LEU A 186 -11.94 -10.51 3.19
CA LEU A 186 -11.20 -11.54 2.44
C LEU A 186 -11.87 -12.94 2.47
N ALA A 187 -12.54 -13.31 3.56
CA ALA A 187 -13.27 -14.57 3.64
C ALA A 187 -14.55 -14.53 2.78
N GLU A 188 -15.20 -13.38 2.68
CA GLU A 188 -16.38 -13.15 1.86
C GLU A 188 -16.06 -13.04 0.38
N ILE A 189 -14.97 -12.37 -0.02
CA ILE A 189 -14.41 -12.38 -1.39
C ILE A 189 -14.22 -13.83 -1.84
N THR A 190 -13.49 -14.61 -1.04
CA THR A 190 -13.19 -16.00 -1.40
C THR A 190 -14.44 -16.88 -1.46
N ALA A 191 -15.37 -16.71 -0.51
CA ALA A 191 -16.62 -17.46 -0.49
C ALA A 191 -17.55 -17.10 -1.66
N GLY A 192 -17.65 -15.81 -2.00
CA GLY A 192 -18.47 -15.29 -3.10
C GLY A 192 -17.99 -15.83 -4.45
N ILE A 193 -16.70 -15.62 -4.76
CA ILE A 193 -16.10 -16.12 -6.00
C ILE A 193 -16.18 -17.65 -6.09
N SER A 194 -15.82 -18.37 -5.01
CA SER A 194 -15.86 -19.83 -4.99
C SER A 194 -17.26 -20.38 -5.25
N SER A 195 -18.27 -19.80 -4.60
CA SER A 195 -19.67 -20.21 -4.77
C SER A 195 -20.17 -19.94 -6.19
N GLY A 196 -19.80 -18.80 -6.77
CA GLY A 196 -20.14 -18.44 -8.15
C GLY A 196 -19.52 -19.39 -9.17
N LEU A 197 -18.23 -19.71 -9.01
CA LEU A 197 -17.51 -20.67 -9.85
C LEU A 197 -18.09 -22.09 -9.74
N GLU A 198 -18.37 -22.57 -8.53
CA GLU A 198 -19.00 -23.87 -8.30
C GLU A 198 -20.36 -23.96 -8.99
N GLN A 199 -21.19 -22.91 -8.85
CA GLN A 199 -22.49 -22.85 -9.51
C GLN A 199 -22.36 -22.87 -11.04
N ALA A 200 -21.42 -22.09 -11.58
CA ALA A 200 -21.15 -22.06 -13.01
C ALA A 200 -20.49 -23.35 -13.54
N GLY A 201 -19.98 -24.22 -12.66
CA GLY A 201 -19.25 -25.43 -13.06
C GLY A 201 -17.87 -25.12 -13.68
N VAL A 202 -17.23 -24.05 -13.23
CA VAL A 202 -15.86 -23.65 -13.60
C VAL A 202 -14.94 -23.92 -12.41
N ASP A 203 -13.74 -24.44 -12.66
CA ASP A 203 -12.75 -24.72 -11.61
C ASP A 203 -12.16 -23.42 -11.03
N LYS A 204 -11.65 -22.58 -11.93
CA LYS A 204 -10.92 -21.33 -11.64
C LYS A 204 -11.14 -20.30 -12.75
N LEU A 205 -10.96 -19.03 -12.41
CA LEU A 205 -10.72 -17.93 -13.35
C LEU A 205 -9.32 -18.04 -13.97
N ASP A 206 -9.14 -17.52 -15.17
CA ASP A 206 -7.81 -17.37 -15.77
C ASP A 206 -7.09 -16.16 -15.17
N LEU A 207 -7.83 -15.08 -14.87
CA LEU A 207 -7.33 -13.87 -14.24
C LEU A 207 -8.33 -13.34 -13.21
N LEU A 208 -7.85 -12.99 -12.03
CA LEU A 208 -8.52 -12.17 -11.04
C LEU A 208 -7.77 -10.83 -10.94
N GLY A 209 -8.48 -9.73 -11.06
CA GLY A 209 -7.94 -8.39 -10.90
C GLY A 209 -8.59 -7.68 -9.72
N PHE A 210 -7.81 -6.91 -8.98
CA PHE A 210 -8.30 -5.90 -8.06
C PHE A 210 -7.81 -4.54 -8.55
N ASP A 211 -8.71 -3.76 -9.11
CA ASP A 211 -8.47 -2.34 -9.41
C ASP A 211 -8.79 -1.55 -8.13
N ALA A 212 -7.90 -1.74 -7.15
CA ALA A 212 -8.11 -1.38 -5.75
C ALA A 212 -6.79 -1.40 -4.98
N CYS A 213 -6.62 -0.41 -4.09
CA CYS A 213 -5.42 -0.18 -3.31
C CYS A 213 -4.96 -1.42 -2.50
N LEU A 214 -3.65 -1.65 -2.41
CA LEU A 214 -3.01 -2.59 -1.45
C LEU A 214 -3.35 -4.09 -1.61
N MET A 215 -4.02 -4.48 -2.69
CA MET A 215 -4.51 -5.85 -2.91
C MET A 215 -3.44 -6.83 -3.41
N ALA A 216 -2.26 -6.36 -3.85
CA ALA A 216 -1.08 -7.20 -4.10
C ALA A 216 -0.36 -7.50 -2.79
N ASN A 217 -1.05 -8.26 -1.95
CA ASN A 217 -0.63 -8.64 -0.62
C ASN A 217 -0.57 -10.17 -0.51
N TYR A 218 0.39 -10.70 0.25
CA TYR A 218 0.60 -12.14 0.42
C TYR A 218 -0.66 -12.86 0.91
N GLU A 219 -1.33 -12.33 1.93
CA GLU A 219 -2.50 -12.93 2.55
C GLU A 219 -3.67 -13.01 1.56
N VAL A 220 -3.86 -11.94 0.77
CA VAL A 220 -4.84 -11.88 -0.33
C VAL A 220 -4.49 -12.91 -1.40
N ALA A 221 -3.26 -12.88 -1.93
CA ALA A 221 -2.80 -13.79 -2.99
C ALA A 221 -2.94 -15.26 -2.59
N SER A 222 -2.53 -15.61 -1.37
CA SER A 222 -2.68 -16.96 -0.81
C SER A 222 -4.16 -17.38 -0.69
N ALA A 223 -5.03 -16.49 -0.22
CA ALA A 223 -6.45 -16.77 -0.06
C ALA A 223 -7.18 -16.97 -1.40
N VAL A 224 -6.83 -16.22 -2.44
CA VAL A 224 -7.48 -16.31 -3.78
C VAL A 224 -6.79 -17.30 -4.72
N ALA A 225 -5.62 -17.84 -4.38
CA ALA A 225 -4.90 -18.82 -5.20
C ALA A 225 -5.74 -20.04 -5.64
N PRO A 226 -6.67 -20.58 -4.83
CA PRO A 226 -7.56 -21.65 -5.26
C PRO A 226 -8.60 -21.25 -6.32
N LEU A 227 -8.79 -19.95 -6.58
CA LEU A 227 -9.91 -19.40 -7.34
C LEU A 227 -9.52 -18.89 -8.73
N ALA A 228 -8.24 -18.55 -8.93
CA ALA A 228 -7.72 -18.03 -10.19
C ALA A 228 -6.31 -18.58 -10.51
N ASP A 229 -5.89 -18.45 -11.77
CA ASP A 229 -4.54 -18.80 -12.22
C ASP A 229 -3.59 -17.59 -12.21
N ARG A 230 -4.11 -16.36 -12.35
CA ARG A 230 -3.38 -15.10 -12.25
C ARG A 230 -4.07 -14.12 -11.32
N LEU A 231 -3.28 -13.33 -10.60
CA LEU A 231 -3.70 -12.14 -9.89
C LEU A 231 -3.06 -10.92 -10.56
N VAL A 232 -3.82 -9.84 -10.74
CA VAL A 232 -3.28 -8.49 -11.02
C VAL A 232 -3.77 -7.55 -9.93
N ALA A 233 -2.86 -6.88 -9.24
CA ALA A 233 -3.20 -5.97 -8.13
C ALA A 233 -2.03 -5.02 -7.81
N SER A 234 -2.28 -4.00 -6.99
CA SER A 234 -1.26 -3.04 -6.51
C SER A 234 -0.80 -3.30 -5.08
N GLN A 235 0.49 -3.11 -4.80
CA GLN A 235 1.02 -3.13 -3.43
C GLN A 235 0.71 -1.83 -2.69
N GLU A 236 0.54 -0.74 -3.44
CA GLU A 236 0.36 0.63 -2.97
C GLU A 236 -1.08 1.11 -3.22
N LEU A 237 -1.38 2.33 -2.80
CA LEU A 237 -2.53 3.08 -3.26
C LEU A 237 -2.51 3.22 -4.79
N GLU A 238 -3.68 3.05 -5.41
CA GLU A 238 -3.87 3.26 -6.84
C GLU A 238 -4.42 4.67 -7.10
N PRO A 239 -3.96 5.36 -8.17
CA PRO A 239 -4.60 6.58 -8.61
C PRO A 239 -6.09 6.34 -8.91
N GLY A 240 -6.93 7.32 -8.63
CA GLY A 240 -8.39 7.24 -8.76
C GLY A 240 -8.84 6.90 -10.18
N HIS A 241 -8.06 7.25 -11.20
CA HIS A 241 -8.37 6.87 -12.59
C HIS A 241 -8.27 5.37 -12.89
N GLY A 242 -7.83 4.54 -11.94
CA GLY A 242 -7.81 3.09 -12.06
C GLY A 242 -6.98 2.59 -13.23
N TRP A 243 -7.41 1.47 -13.83
CA TRP A 243 -6.72 0.84 -14.95
C TRP A 243 -7.13 1.41 -16.32
N ASP A 244 -6.24 1.33 -17.31
CA ASP A 244 -6.62 1.57 -18.71
C ASP A 244 -7.39 0.36 -19.25
N TYR A 245 -8.72 0.45 -19.24
CA TYR A 245 -9.59 -0.63 -19.70
C TYR A 245 -9.61 -0.80 -21.22
N THR A 246 -8.94 0.07 -21.99
CA THR A 246 -8.72 -0.17 -23.41
C THR A 246 -7.77 -1.35 -23.67
N SER A 247 -7.03 -1.81 -22.65
CA SER A 247 -6.27 -3.07 -22.65
C SER A 247 -7.11 -4.30 -23.06
N LEU A 248 -8.42 -4.30 -22.77
CA LEU A 248 -9.35 -5.37 -23.20
C LEU A 248 -9.48 -5.50 -24.72
N GLN A 249 -9.03 -4.49 -25.48
CA GLN A 249 -8.97 -4.55 -26.94
C GLN A 249 -8.12 -5.73 -27.45
N LEU A 250 -7.13 -6.17 -26.67
CA LEU A 250 -6.36 -7.39 -26.94
C LEU A 250 -7.28 -8.61 -27.11
N LEU A 251 -8.20 -8.83 -26.17
CA LEU A 251 -9.12 -9.97 -26.17
C LEU A 251 -10.15 -9.87 -27.29
N ALA A 252 -10.60 -8.65 -27.59
CA ALA A 252 -11.53 -8.40 -28.68
C ALA A 252 -10.89 -8.74 -30.05
N ASP A 253 -9.58 -8.53 -30.22
CA ASP A 253 -8.86 -8.78 -31.46
C ASP A 253 -8.35 -10.23 -31.59
N ASP A 254 -8.00 -10.88 -30.49
CA ASP A 254 -7.47 -12.25 -30.46
C ASP A 254 -8.18 -13.15 -29.42
N PRO A 255 -9.05 -14.09 -29.85
CA PRO A 255 -9.73 -15.01 -28.92
C PRO A 255 -8.79 -16.03 -28.27
N GLU A 256 -7.54 -16.13 -28.73
CA GLU A 256 -6.51 -17.02 -28.16
C GLU A 256 -5.54 -16.26 -27.25
N ALA A 257 -5.76 -14.96 -27.00
CA ALA A 257 -4.98 -14.19 -26.04
C ALA A 257 -4.99 -14.89 -24.67
N THR A 258 -3.83 -14.93 -24.02
CA THR A 258 -3.64 -15.59 -22.73
C THR A 258 -3.86 -14.63 -21.56
N ALA A 259 -4.04 -15.17 -20.35
CA ALA A 259 -4.08 -14.37 -19.13
C ALA A 259 -2.79 -13.56 -18.93
N ASP A 260 -1.62 -14.14 -19.25
CA ASP A 260 -0.33 -13.46 -19.16
C ASP A 260 -0.28 -12.24 -20.10
N GLU A 261 -0.77 -12.39 -21.34
CA GLU A 261 -0.81 -11.27 -22.30
C GLU A 261 -1.81 -10.21 -21.87
N LEU A 262 -2.97 -10.60 -21.31
CA LEU A 262 -3.94 -9.65 -20.75
C LEU A 262 -3.37 -8.88 -19.56
N GLY A 263 -2.80 -9.57 -18.56
CA GLY A 263 -2.23 -8.92 -17.38
C GLY A 263 -1.07 -7.99 -17.73
N SER A 264 -0.21 -8.37 -18.67
CA SER A 264 0.87 -7.50 -19.16
C SER A 264 0.33 -6.25 -19.87
N GLU A 265 -0.76 -6.38 -20.63
CA GLU A 265 -1.39 -5.24 -21.32
C GLU A 265 -2.09 -4.30 -20.32
N ILE A 266 -2.71 -4.84 -19.27
CA ILE A 266 -3.28 -4.05 -18.14
C ILE A 266 -2.17 -3.25 -17.46
N ILE A 267 -1.07 -3.91 -17.05
CA ILE A 267 0.07 -3.25 -16.40
C ILE A 267 0.67 -2.15 -17.28
N ALA A 268 0.85 -2.42 -18.57
CA ALA A 268 1.37 -1.44 -19.52
C ALA A 268 0.41 -0.26 -19.74
N GLY A 269 -0.89 -0.52 -19.79
CA GLY A 269 -1.95 0.47 -19.90
C GLY A 269 -2.00 1.38 -18.68
N PHE A 270 -2.07 0.79 -17.48
CA PHE A 270 -2.01 1.50 -16.20
C PHE A 270 -0.80 2.43 -16.09
N ALA A 271 0.40 1.91 -16.41
CA ALA A 271 1.63 2.71 -16.44
C ALA A 271 1.55 3.88 -17.43
N GLY A 272 0.99 3.65 -18.61
CA GLY A 272 0.80 4.66 -19.65
C GLY A 272 -0.18 5.75 -19.22
N GLN A 273 -1.31 5.35 -18.63
CA GLN A 273 -2.34 6.25 -18.13
C GLN A 273 -1.83 7.10 -16.97
N ALA A 274 -1.14 6.50 -15.99
CA ALA A 274 -0.51 7.24 -14.90
C ALA A 274 0.51 8.27 -15.40
N ALA A 275 1.31 7.93 -16.42
CA ALA A 275 2.25 8.88 -17.02
C ALA A 275 1.54 10.04 -17.76
N ASP A 276 0.42 9.77 -18.44
CA ASP A 276 -0.36 10.79 -19.15
C ASP A 276 -1.11 11.72 -18.17
N GLN A 277 -1.51 11.19 -17.01
CA GLN A 277 -2.21 11.92 -15.94
C GLN A 277 -1.26 12.60 -14.94
N GLY A 278 0.03 12.24 -14.94
CA GLY A 278 1.02 12.80 -14.02
C GLY A 278 1.02 12.18 -12.63
N THR A 279 0.55 10.94 -12.49
CA THR A 279 0.42 10.21 -11.22
C THR A 279 1.39 9.03 -11.12
N SER A 280 2.45 8.98 -11.94
CA SER A 280 3.30 7.79 -12.09
C SER A 280 4.30 7.54 -10.95
N ASP A 281 4.41 8.43 -9.98
CA ASP A 281 5.56 8.48 -9.09
C ASP A 281 5.54 7.43 -7.97
N THR A 282 4.36 7.05 -7.47
CA THR A 282 4.21 6.08 -6.37
C THR A 282 3.39 4.85 -6.76
N ILE A 283 3.14 4.65 -8.05
CA ILE A 283 2.31 3.52 -8.50
C ILE A 283 3.01 2.18 -8.30
N THR A 284 2.24 1.14 -8.06
CA THR A 284 2.69 -0.25 -8.28
C THR A 284 1.57 -1.02 -8.96
N LEU A 285 1.92 -2.03 -9.77
CA LEU A 285 0.98 -3.06 -10.21
C LEU A 285 1.78 -4.32 -10.55
N SER A 286 1.35 -5.48 -10.10
CA SER A 286 2.05 -6.75 -10.34
C SER A 286 1.11 -7.83 -10.85
N MET A 287 1.63 -8.72 -11.69
CA MET A 287 0.94 -9.94 -12.12
C MET A 287 1.57 -11.15 -11.45
N VAL A 288 0.80 -11.85 -10.61
CA VAL A 288 1.26 -13.00 -9.81
C VAL A 288 0.70 -14.33 -10.33
N ASP A 289 1.55 -15.34 -10.46
CA ASP A 289 1.20 -16.72 -10.80
C ASP A 289 0.65 -17.49 -9.59
N LEU A 290 -0.66 -17.39 -9.41
CA LEU A 290 -1.38 -18.09 -8.34
C LEU A 290 -1.30 -19.63 -8.43
N THR A 291 -0.92 -20.18 -9.58
CA THR A 291 -0.76 -21.65 -9.72
C THR A 291 0.47 -22.18 -8.98
N GLN A 292 1.38 -21.29 -8.59
CA GLN A 292 2.61 -21.61 -7.87
C GLN A 292 2.63 -21.05 -6.43
N MET A 293 1.51 -20.49 -5.97
CA MET A 293 1.42 -19.87 -4.64
C MET A 293 1.71 -20.85 -3.49
N ASP A 294 1.41 -22.16 -3.66
CA ASP A 294 1.79 -23.21 -2.69
C ASP A 294 3.30 -23.15 -2.31
N ALA A 295 4.18 -22.79 -3.26
CA ALA A 295 5.62 -22.69 -3.00
C ALA A 295 5.97 -21.45 -2.18
N VAL A 296 5.25 -20.35 -2.40
CA VAL A 296 5.39 -19.12 -1.61
C VAL A 296 4.86 -19.35 -0.19
N ASP A 297 3.68 -19.95 -0.03
CA ASP A 297 3.12 -20.32 1.27
C ASP A 297 4.08 -21.22 2.07
N GLU A 298 4.66 -22.24 1.43
CA GLU A 298 5.67 -23.11 2.06
C GLU A 298 6.92 -22.33 2.49
N ALA A 299 7.36 -21.35 1.69
CA ALA A 299 8.53 -20.55 1.98
C ALA A 299 8.29 -19.51 3.09
N VAL A 300 7.14 -18.82 3.08
CA VAL A 300 6.70 -17.92 4.16
C VAL A 300 6.58 -18.69 5.47
N ALA A 301 5.92 -19.85 5.45
CA ALA A 301 5.80 -20.69 6.64
C ALA A 301 7.17 -21.15 7.18
N ALA A 302 8.10 -21.52 6.31
CA ALA A 302 9.46 -21.92 6.71
C ALA A 302 10.27 -20.75 7.28
N PHE A 303 10.14 -19.56 6.69
CA PHE A 303 10.79 -18.34 7.14
C PHE A 303 10.23 -17.87 8.50
N ALA A 304 8.91 -17.77 8.62
CA ALA A 304 8.21 -17.46 9.87
C ALA A 304 8.60 -18.43 11.00
N ALA A 305 8.59 -19.74 10.74
CA ALA A 305 8.97 -20.73 11.74
C ALA A 305 10.44 -20.61 12.18
N ALA A 306 11.35 -20.26 11.25
CA ALA A 306 12.76 -20.05 11.58
C ALA A 306 12.97 -18.80 12.43
N MET A 307 12.26 -17.70 12.11
CA MET A 307 12.25 -16.49 12.93
C MET A 307 11.62 -16.72 14.31
N GLU A 308 10.53 -17.50 14.40
CA GLU A 308 9.90 -17.87 15.66
C GLU A 308 10.87 -18.62 16.58
N GLU A 309 11.54 -19.67 16.07
CA GLU A 309 12.50 -20.50 16.82
C GLU A 309 13.67 -19.67 17.38
N GLN A 310 14.07 -18.62 16.66
CA GLN A 310 15.22 -17.77 16.94
C GLN A 310 14.83 -16.34 17.33
N SER A 311 13.59 -16.12 17.75
CA SER A 311 12.96 -14.80 17.90
C SER A 311 13.82 -13.78 18.68
N THR A 312 14.40 -14.17 19.82
CA THR A 312 15.27 -13.24 20.59
C THR A 312 16.52 -12.80 19.84
N ASP A 313 17.11 -13.68 19.01
CA ASP A 313 18.34 -13.37 18.27
C ASP A 313 18.04 -12.61 16.97
N VAL A 314 16.85 -12.82 16.38
CA VAL A 314 16.47 -12.29 15.06
C VAL A 314 15.60 -11.02 15.15
N ALA A 315 14.88 -10.80 16.25
CA ALA A 315 13.97 -9.67 16.41
C ALA A 315 14.63 -8.29 16.14
N PRO A 316 15.87 -8.00 16.59
CA PRO A 316 16.46 -6.72 16.25
C PRO A 316 16.69 -6.54 14.75
N ALA A 317 17.10 -7.60 14.04
CA ALA A 317 17.26 -7.57 12.59
C ALA A 317 15.92 -7.42 11.85
N VAL A 318 14.83 -7.99 12.39
CA VAL A 318 13.47 -7.80 11.87
C VAL A 318 13.06 -6.35 12.00
N GLY A 319 13.13 -5.76 13.21
CA GLY A 319 12.71 -4.38 13.42
C GLY A 319 13.54 -3.37 12.62
N GLN A 320 14.85 -3.60 12.48
CA GLN A 320 15.71 -2.76 11.64
C GLN A 320 15.38 -2.89 10.15
N SER A 321 15.04 -4.10 9.71
CA SER A 321 14.65 -4.34 8.32
C SER A 321 13.28 -3.74 8.02
N GLU A 322 12.32 -3.89 8.91
CA GLU A 322 10.99 -3.31 8.79
C GLU A 322 11.08 -1.78 8.66
N ALA A 323 11.77 -1.12 9.59
CA ALA A 323 11.93 0.35 9.59
C ALA A 323 12.69 0.94 8.38
N THR A 324 13.27 0.11 7.51
CA THR A 324 14.04 0.57 6.35
C THR A 324 13.59 -0.05 5.03
N THR A 325 12.64 -0.99 5.08
CA THR A 325 12.10 -1.63 3.88
C THR A 325 11.01 -0.74 3.30
N LEU A 326 10.87 -0.74 1.97
CA LEU A 326 9.77 -0.08 1.30
C LEU A 326 8.43 -0.53 1.93
N ALA A 327 7.65 0.44 2.39
CA ALA A 327 6.34 0.23 2.98
C ALA A 327 5.25 0.87 2.12
N PHE A 328 4.01 0.44 2.30
CA PHE A 328 2.86 0.84 1.49
C PHE A 328 1.67 1.24 2.36
N GLY A 329 0.83 2.14 1.85
CA GLY A 329 -0.29 2.70 2.60
C GLY A 329 0.18 3.45 3.85
N LYS A 330 1.29 4.18 3.73
CA LYS A 330 1.90 4.94 4.82
C LYS A 330 1.01 6.08 5.29
N SER A 331 1.06 6.39 6.59
CA SER A 331 0.50 7.62 7.13
C SER A 331 1.33 8.14 8.30
N PRO A 332 1.56 9.47 8.39
CA PRO A 332 2.15 10.07 9.58
C PRO A 332 1.31 9.83 10.85
N ASP A 333 -0.01 9.67 10.72
CA ASP A 333 -0.83 9.14 11.80
C ASP A 333 -0.72 7.61 11.81
N GLN A 334 0.05 7.08 12.76
CA GLN A 334 0.23 5.62 12.93
C GLN A 334 -1.08 4.85 13.13
N SER A 335 -2.19 5.51 13.51
CA SER A 335 -3.50 4.85 13.58
C SER A 335 -4.16 4.64 12.21
N GLN A 336 -3.70 5.35 11.19
CA GLN A 336 -4.17 5.26 9.80
C GLN A 336 -3.18 4.53 8.87
N ASP A 337 -1.93 4.33 9.30
CA ASP A 337 -0.89 3.56 8.59
C ASP A 337 -1.29 2.08 8.45
N LYS A 338 -0.96 1.48 7.30
CA LYS A 338 -1.37 0.11 6.98
C LYS A 338 -0.39 -0.95 7.44
N HIS A 339 0.83 -0.55 7.79
CA HIS A 339 1.91 -1.42 8.25
C HIS A 339 2.18 -2.59 7.28
N LEU A 340 2.23 -2.26 5.99
CA LEU A 340 2.51 -3.20 4.92
C LEU A 340 3.95 -3.00 4.44
N SER A 341 4.80 -4.01 4.58
CA SER A 341 6.17 -3.99 4.07
C SER A 341 6.26 -4.79 2.77
N ASP A 342 7.15 -4.40 1.85
CA ASP A 342 7.50 -5.22 0.70
C ASP A 342 8.11 -6.56 1.16
N LEU A 343 7.46 -7.69 0.83
CA LEU A 343 7.83 -8.99 1.37
C LEU A 343 9.19 -9.48 0.87
N GLY A 344 9.52 -9.22 -0.39
CA GLY A 344 10.79 -9.64 -0.99
C GLY A 344 11.98 -8.85 -0.44
N LEU A 345 11.84 -7.52 -0.33
CA LEU A 345 12.86 -6.65 0.25
C LEU A 345 13.03 -6.93 1.75
N LEU A 346 11.93 -7.11 2.49
CA LEU A 346 11.95 -7.44 3.91
C LEU A 346 12.70 -8.76 4.14
N ALA A 347 12.35 -9.82 3.40
CA ALA A 347 13.03 -11.11 3.51
C ALA A 347 14.52 -10.98 3.17
N THR A 348 14.87 -10.22 2.13
CA THR A 348 16.26 -9.96 1.74
C THR A 348 17.03 -9.28 2.88
N SER A 349 16.52 -8.17 3.42
CA SER A 349 17.18 -7.40 4.48
C SER A 349 17.36 -8.22 5.76
N ILE A 350 16.33 -8.98 6.16
CA ILE A 350 16.42 -9.88 7.32
C ILE A 350 17.46 -10.97 7.07
N GLY A 351 17.46 -11.60 5.89
CA GLY A 351 18.42 -12.66 5.55
C GLY A 351 19.88 -12.19 5.53
N GLU A 352 20.12 -10.95 5.09
CA GLU A 352 21.45 -10.32 5.14
C GLU A 352 21.93 -10.02 6.56
N SER A 353 20.99 -9.62 7.43
CA SER A 353 21.27 -9.17 8.80
C SER A 353 21.26 -10.32 9.82
N ALA A 354 20.53 -11.40 9.56
CA ALA A 354 20.36 -12.57 10.43
C ALA A 354 20.75 -13.88 9.71
N PRO A 355 22.04 -14.28 9.76
CA PRO A 355 22.53 -15.50 9.10
C PRO A 355 21.83 -16.80 9.50
N GLU A 356 21.17 -16.82 10.66
CA GLU A 356 20.39 -17.94 11.20
C GLU A 356 19.16 -18.27 10.35
N VAL A 357 18.59 -17.29 9.66
CA VAL A 357 17.38 -17.42 8.83
C VAL A 357 17.62 -17.15 7.34
N ALA A 358 18.86 -16.83 6.97
CA ALA A 358 19.24 -16.46 5.59
C ALA A 358 18.87 -17.52 4.53
N GLU A 359 18.95 -18.82 4.85
CA GLU A 359 18.57 -19.88 3.90
C GLU A 359 17.06 -19.85 3.60
N GLN A 360 16.23 -19.56 4.60
CA GLN A 360 14.78 -19.46 4.47
C GLN A 360 14.39 -18.15 3.78
N ALA A 361 15.07 -17.05 4.11
CA ALA A 361 14.92 -15.77 3.41
C ALA A 361 15.22 -15.91 1.91
N ASP A 362 16.38 -16.49 1.54
CA ASP A 362 16.77 -16.74 0.14
C ASP A 362 15.73 -17.60 -0.60
N ALA A 363 15.16 -18.59 0.10
CA ALA A 363 14.14 -19.47 -0.46
C ALA A 363 12.81 -18.73 -0.71
N LEU A 364 12.41 -17.83 0.20
CA LEU A 364 11.24 -16.98 0.03
C LEU A 364 11.43 -15.99 -1.12
N VAL A 365 12.55 -15.27 -1.17
CA VAL A 365 12.86 -14.36 -2.28
C VAL A 365 12.84 -15.09 -3.62
N SER A 366 13.45 -16.29 -3.69
CA SER A 366 13.41 -17.11 -4.91
C SER A 366 12.00 -17.55 -5.30
N ALA A 367 11.14 -17.83 -4.32
CA ALA A 367 9.75 -18.21 -4.59
C ALA A 367 8.93 -17.03 -5.11
N LEU A 368 9.15 -15.81 -4.58
CA LEU A 368 8.52 -14.58 -5.05
C LEU A 368 8.94 -14.25 -6.47
N ASP A 369 10.25 -14.29 -6.77
CA ASP A 369 10.81 -14.09 -8.11
C ASP A 369 10.20 -15.06 -9.15
N ASP A 370 9.86 -16.29 -8.74
CA ASP A 370 9.29 -17.32 -9.62
C ASP A 370 7.79 -17.09 -9.90
N VAL A 371 7.07 -16.34 -9.05
CA VAL A 371 5.62 -16.09 -9.21
C VAL A 371 5.27 -14.71 -9.73
N VAL A 372 6.11 -13.69 -9.54
CA VAL A 372 5.85 -12.34 -10.08
C VAL A 372 6.29 -12.30 -11.54
N LEU A 373 5.32 -12.30 -12.46
CA LEU A 373 5.54 -12.51 -13.89
C LEU A 373 5.79 -11.21 -14.67
N ASP A 374 5.15 -10.12 -14.23
CA ASP A 374 5.30 -8.78 -14.77
C ASP A 374 4.94 -7.76 -13.68
N SER A 375 5.49 -6.56 -13.77
CA SER A 375 5.19 -5.47 -12.83
C SER A 375 5.53 -4.09 -13.38
N VAL A 376 4.93 -3.06 -12.78
CA VAL A 376 5.33 -1.66 -12.89
C VAL A 376 5.50 -1.05 -11.50
N GLU A 377 6.45 -0.13 -11.40
CA GLU A 377 6.76 0.66 -10.21
C GLU A 377 7.00 2.13 -10.61
N GLY A 378 6.66 3.03 -9.68
CA GLY A 378 7.01 4.44 -9.73
C GLY A 378 8.40 4.70 -9.17
N ALA A 379 8.82 5.96 -9.14
CA ALA A 379 10.10 6.36 -8.57
C ALA A 379 10.18 6.18 -7.04
N GLY A 380 9.05 6.36 -6.33
CA GLY A 380 8.94 6.21 -4.88
C GLY A 380 8.74 4.78 -4.42
N THR A 381 8.25 3.93 -5.32
CA THR A 381 8.08 2.50 -5.07
C THR A 381 9.14 1.67 -5.79
N ALA A 382 10.25 2.31 -6.20
CA ALA A 382 11.32 1.65 -6.93
C ALA A 382 11.92 0.50 -6.12
N GLY A 383 12.01 -0.67 -6.72
CA GLY A 383 12.45 -1.90 -6.08
C GLY A 383 11.33 -2.75 -5.49
N ALA A 384 10.06 -2.34 -5.62
CA ALA A 384 8.92 -3.15 -5.19
C ALA A 384 8.94 -4.54 -5.86
N THR A 385 8.72 -5.59 -5.06
CA THR A 385 8.94 -6.98 -5.48
C THR A 385 7.67 -7.72 -5.87
N GLY A 386 6.52 -7.05 -5.85
CA GLY A 386 5.25 -7.53 -6.37
C GLY A 386 4.24 -7.97 -5.31
N LEU A 387 4.65 -8.21 -4.05
CA LEU A 387 3.75 -8.56 -2.95
C LEU A 387 4.19 -7.90 -1.63
N SER A 388 3.24 -7.29 -0.93
CA SER A 388 3.41 -6.80 0.45
C SER A 388 3.02 -7.85 1.50
N ILE A 389 3.41 -7.64 2.76
CA ILE A 389 2.97 -8.42 3.92
C ILE A 389 2.69 -7.50 5.11
N TYR A 390 1.73 -7.88 5.96
CA TYR A 390 1.41 -7.13 7.17
C TYR A 390 2.46 -7.36 8.27
N LEU A 391 3.09 -6.29 8.74
CA LEU A 391 4.08 -6.29 9.81
C LEU A 391 4.02 -4.98 10.63
N PRO A 392 3.09 -4.84 11.58
CA PRO A 392 3.11 -3.74 12.54
C PRO A 392 4.38 -3.80 13.38
N PRO A 393 5.09 -2.67 13.57
CA PRO A 393 6.39 -2.66 14.26
C PRO A 393 6.24 -3.04 15.74
N VAL A 394 5.08 -2.76 16.35
CA VAL A 394 4.79 -3.10 17.75
C VAL A 394 3.36 -3.61 17.94
N VAL A 395 3.15 -4.35 19.03
CA VAL A 395 1.85 -4.99 19.32
C VAL A 395 0.69 -4.00 19.50
N ASP A 396 0.97 -2.78 19.98
CA ASP A 396 -0.06 -1.75 20.18
C ASP A 396 -0.64 -1.22 18.86
N LEU A 397 0.07 -1.42 17.75
CA LEU A 397 -0.36 -1.07 16.38
C LEU A 397 -0.91 -2.28 15.61
N ALA A 398 -0.85 -3.48 16.19
CA ALA A 398 -1.35 -4.68 15.53
C ALA A 398 -2.88 -4.75 15.62
N ASP A 399 -3.53 -4.96 14.47
CA ASP A 399 -4.96 -5.15 14.40
C ASP A 399 -5.35 -6.56 14.88
N PRO A 400 -6.15 -6.69 15.96
CA PRO A 400 -6.61 -7.99 16.43
C PRO A 400 -7.43 -8.79 15.41
N ALA A 401 -8.07 -8.15 14.42
CA ALA A 401 -8.84 -8.79 13.36
C ALA A 401 -7.96 -9.66 12.43
N TYR A 402 -6.66 -9.36 12.34
CA TYR A 402 -5.70 -10.16 11.58
C TYR A 402 -5.64 -11.63 12.04
N ALA A 403 -6.09 -11.93 13.26
CA ALA A 403 -6.20 -13.30 13.77
C ALA A 403 -7.24 -14.17 13.05
N ASP A 404 -8.19 -13.56 12.34
CA ASP A 404 -9.23 -14.27 11.58
C ASP A 404 -8.79 -14.57 10.13
N VAL A 405 -7.66 -14.00 9.67
CA VAL A 405 -7.07 -14.26 8.35
C VAL A 405 -6.44 -15.66 8.33
N VAL A 406 -6.97 -16.56 7.50
CA VAL A 406 -6.54 -17.97 7.51
C VAL A 406 -5.12 -18.14 6.94
N SER A 407 -4.77 -17.40 5.89
CA SER A 407 -3.46 -17.43 5.22
C SER A 407 -2.32 -16.87 6.08
N SER A 408 -2.63 -16.15 7.17
CA SER A 408 -1.62 -15.54 8.06
C SER A 408 -1.16 -16.44 9.20
N GLN A 409 -1.72 -17.64 9.37
CA GLN A 409 -1.59 -18.41 10.61
C GLN A 409 -0.13 -18.60 11.09
N GLU A 410 0.77 -18.97 10.19
CA GLU A 410 2.19 -19.17 10.46
C GLU A 410 2.93 -17.86 10.71
N TRP A 411 2.66 -16.83 9.91
CA TRP A 411 3.25 -15.49 10.07
C TRP A 411 2.86 -14.88 11.42
N ARG A 412 1.59 -14.98 11.81
CA ARG A 412 1.08 -14.52 13.10
C ARG A 412 1.77 -15.20 14.29
N SER A 413 2.14 -16.48 14.16
CA SER A 413 2.91 -17.19 15.21
C SER A 413 4.29 -16.56 15.42
N PHE A 414 4.92 -16.12 14.34
CA PHE A 414 6.14 -15.33 14.38
C PHE A 414 5.90 -13.95 15.01
N LEU A 415 4.87 -13.20 14.59
CA LEU A 415 4.54 -11.88 15.15
C LEU A 415 4.35 -11.96 16.68
N ASP A 416 3.58 -12.94 17.16
CA ASP A 416 3.38 -13.19 18.61
C ASP A 416 4.74 -13.33 19.35
N SER A 417 5.72 -13.99 18.72
CA SER A 417 7.05 -14.23 19.31
C SER A 417 7.97 -13.01 19.18
N TYR A 418 7.85 -12.26 18.09
CA TYR A 418 8.56 -11.00 17.87
C TYR A 418 8.16 -9.96 18.90
N TYR A 419 6.86 -9.74 19.11
CA TYR A 419 6.35 -8.81 20.12
C TYR A 419 6.73 -9.26 21.54
N ALA A 420 6.66 -10.56 21.83
CA ALA A 420 7.11 -11.09 23.12
C ALA A 420 8.62 -10.90 23.36
N ALA A 421 9.44 -10.88 22.29
CA ALA A 421 10.86 -10.54 22.39
C ALA A 421 11.06 -9.06 22.69
N GLY A 422 10.29 -8.17 22.05
CA GLY A 422 10.30 -6.72 22.31
C GLY A 422 9.92 -6.38 23.75
N GLU A 423 8.87 -7.00 24.29
CA GLU A 423 8.48 -6.86 25.71
C GLU A 423 9.55 -7.39 26.68
N ALA A 424 10.43 -8.27 26.22
CA ALA A 424 11.43 -8.96 27.03
C ALA A 424 12.82 -8.32 26.96
N ILE A 425 12.99 -7.19 26.26
CA ILE A 425 14.25 -6.43 26.22
C ILE A 425 14.67 -6.09 27.67
N PRO A 426 15.90 -6.43 28.10
CA PRO A 426 16.38 -6.10 29.44
C PRO A 426 16.43 -4.59 29.70
N ASP A 427 16.11 -4.14 30.92
CA ASP A 427 16.17 -2.73 31.32
C ASP A 427 17.52 -2.04 30.97
N GLU A 428 18.62 -2.78 31.02
CA GLU A 428 19.97 -2.28 30.68
C GLU A 428 20.26 -2.16 29.17
N GLU A 429 19.42 -2.73 28.32
CA GLU A 429 19.51 -2.73 26.85
C GLU A 429 18.43 -1.84 26.20
N LEU A 430 17.62 -1.15 27.01
CA LEU A 430 16.65 -0.17 26.55
C LEU A 430 17.35 1.10 26.04
N PRO A 431 16.80 1.78 25.01
CA PRO A 431 17.32 3.04 24.51
C PRO A 431 17.46 4.04 25.66
N THR A 432 18.69 4.51 25.88
CA THR A 432 19.00 5.47 26.93
C THR A 432 20.13 6.40 26.49
N PHE A 433 19.83 7.69 26.33
CA PHE A 433 20.87 8.69 26.16
C PHE A 433 21.75 8.82 27.41
N THR A 434 23.06 9.04 27.21
CA THR A 434 24.07 9.03 28.29
C THR A 434 24.05 10.26 29.19
N ASP A 435 23.52 11.39 28.72
CA ASP A 435 23.37 12.64 29.49
C ASP A 435 22.02 13.33 29.18
N PRO A 436 20.89 12.75 29.61
CA PRO A 436 19.56 13.23 29.23
C PRO A 436 19.24 14.64 29.76
N GLU A 437 19.89 15.05 30.86
CA GLU A 437 19.70 16.37 31.46
C GLU A 437 20.43 17.50 30.71
N ALA A 438 21.42 17.15 29.89
CA ALA A 438 22.16 18.12 29.09
C ALA A 438 21.45 18.47 27.77
N GLY A 439 20.54 17.61 27.31
CA GLY A 439 19.96 17.69 25.97
C GLY A 439 20.94 17.25 24.88
N PRO A 440 20.54 17.34 23.60
CA PRO A 440 21.42 17.05 22.47
C PRO A 440 22.46 18.18 22.29
N GLU A 441 23.62 17.86 21.72
CA GLU A 441 24.52 18.87 21.20
C GLU A 441 23.87 19.52 19.97
N VAL A 442 23.70 20.85 20.00
CA VAL A 442 23.12 21.62 18.89
C VAL A 442 24.22 22.40 18.18
N THR A 443 24.40 22.15 16.89
CA THR A 443 25.33 22.91 16.03
C THR A 443 24.57 23.62 14.91
N PHE A 444 24.90 24.88 14.68
CA PHE A 444 24.45 25.62 13.49
C PHE A 444 25.47 25.44 12.37
N ASP A 445 25.00 24.92 11.24
CA ASP A 445 25.84 24.63 10.09
C ASP A 445 26.02 25.86 9.18
N ASP A 446 27.00 25.79 8.28
CA ASP A 446 27.38 26.92 7.41
C ASP A 446 26.26 27.30 6.41
N ASP A 447 25.33 26.39 6.14
CA ASP A 447 24.15 26.59 5.28
C ASP A 447 22.92 27.15 6.01
N GLY A 448 22.97 27.23 7.34
CA GLY A 448 21.88 27.74 8.18
C GLY A 448 21.02 26.67 8.84
N SER A 449 21.25 25.38 8.53
CA SER A 449 20.60 24.27 9.21
C SER A 449 21.10 24.08 10.65
N ILE A 450 20.39 23.27 11.42
CA ILE A 450 20.84 22.75 12.70
C ILE A 450 21.12 21.26 12.62
N THR A 451 22.14 20.82 13.33
CA THR A 451 22.40 19.40 13.57
C THR A 451 22.26 19.14 15.06
N LEU A 452 21.48 18.10 15.42
CA LEU A 452 21.39 17.56 16.77
C LEU A 452 22.24 16.30 16.85
N THR A 453 23.02 16.16 17.91
CA THR A 453 23.79 14.92 18.18
C THR A 453 23.66 14.49 19.63
N GLY A 454 23.40 13.21 19.86
CA GLY A 454 23.26 12.62 21.19
C GLY A 454 23.95 11.26 21.30
N ALA A 455 24.77 11.07 22.33
CA ALA A 455 25.39 9.77 22.62
C ALA A 455 24.49 8.91 23.51
N TYR A 456 24.26 7.65 23.15
CA TYR A 456 23.42 6.71 23.89
C TYR A 456 24.21 5.47 24.38
N ASP A 457 23.58 4.69 25.27
CA ASP A 457 24.22 3.51 25.85
C ASP A 457 24.53 2.47 24.76
N PRO A 458 25.81 2.04 24.59
CA PRO A 458 26.16 0.99 23.64
C PRO A 458 25.41 -0.33 23.84
N ALA A 459 24.86 -0.60 25.02
CA ALA A 459 24.08 -1.80 25.27
C ALA A 459 22.75 -1.82 24.49
N ALA A 460 22.22 -0.66 24.10
CA ALA A 460 20.97 -0.57 23.35
C ALA A 460 21.17 -0.67 21.83
N LEU A 461 22.41 -0.50 21.34
CA LEU A 461 22.73 -0.35 19.91
C LEU A 461 22.11 -1.44 19.04
N ASP A 462 22.21 -2.70 19.47
CA ASP A 462 21.73 -3.82 18.67
C ASP A 462 20.20 -3.81 18.54
N ASN A 463 19.47 -3.20 19.47
CA ASN A 463 18.01 -3.14 19.50
C ASN A 463 17.41 -1.90 18.81
N ILE A 464 18.21 -0.86 18.56
CA ILE A 464 17.73 0.38 17.92
C ILE A 464 17.30 0.08 16.48
N THR A 465 16.06 0.47 16.14
CA THR A 465 15.50 0.38 14.79
C THR A 465 15.57 1.71 14.09
N GLU A 466 15.30 2.79 14.83
CA GLU A 466 15.12 4.12 14.27
C GLU A 466 15.74 5.18 15.18
N ALA A 467 16.19 6.27 14.55
CA ALA A 467 16.40 7.54 15.21
C ALA A 467 15.71 8.63 14.40
N THR A 468 15.10 9.60 15.06
CA THR A 468 14.41 10.73 14.42
C THR A 468 14.82 12.06 15.03
N ILE A 469 14.81 13.11 14.22
CA ILE A 469 14.76 14.49 14.67
C ILE A 469 13.35 15.03 14.45
N SER A 470 12.74 15.57 15.49
CA SER A 470 11.44 16.25 15.37
C SER A 470 11.53 17.65 15.93
N TYR A 471 10.75 18.56 15.36
CA TYR A 471 10.86 19.98 15.63
C TYR A 471 9.48 20.62 15.78
N ALA A 472 9.34 21.41 16.84
CA ALA A 472 8.04 21.86 17.30
C ALA A 472 8.03 23.30 17.78
N LEU A 473 6.90 23.97 17.57
CA LEU A 473 6.58 25.28 18.15
C LEU A 473 6.18 25.10 19.61
N VAL A 474 6.75 25.93 20.49
CA VAL A 474 6.34 25.99 21.90
C VAL A 474 5.30 27.09 22.08
N ASN A 475 4.07 26.70 22.41
CA ASN A 475 2.93 27.61 22.51
C ASN A 475 2.85 28.32 23.87
N ASP A 476 2.09 29.43 23.91
CA ASP A 476 1.88 30.24 25.11
C ASP A 476 1.17 29.48 26.25
N ASP A 477 0.43 28.42 25.93
CA ASP A 477 -0.32 27.58 26.88
C ASP A 477 0.44 26.32 27.32
N GLU A 478 1.74 26.25 27.01
CA GLU A 478 2.64 25.12 27.30
C GLU A 478 2.38 23.87 26.43
N SER A 479 1.49 23.94 25.44
CA SER A 479 1.41 22.91 24.39
C SER A 479 2.59 23.01 23.41
N ILE A 480 2.87 21.89 22.74
CA ILE A 480 3.97 21.74 21.77
C ILE A 480 3.35 21.26 20.45
N THR A 481 3.52 22.03 19.37
CA THR A 481 2.99 21.69 18.05
C THR A 481 4.12 21.30 17.12
N TYR A 482 4.18 20.04 16.72
CA TYR A 482 5.20 19.52 15.81
C TYR A 482 4.95 20.00 14.39
N LEU A 483 6.02 20.46 13.73
CA LEU A 483 5.99 20.88 12.33
C LEU A 483 6.41 19.75 11.37
N GLY A 484 6.98 18.67 11.90
CA GLY A 484 7.45 17.54 11.14
C GLY A 484 8.48 16.73 11.91
N GLU A 485 8.85 15.61 11.31
CA GLU A 485 9.95 14.77 11.73
C GLU A 485 10.75 14.28 10.54
N GLU A 486 12.04 14.01 10.76
CA GLU A 486 12.96 13.54 9.74
C GLU A 486 13.83 12.41 10.31
N ILE A 487 14.19 11.46 9.45
CA ILE A 487 15.07 10.35 9.80
C ILE A 487 16.44 10.89 10.25
N ALA A 488 16.93 10.37 11.38
CA ALA A 488 18.26 10.63 11.90
C ALA A 488 19.15 9.39 11.76
N ASP A 489 20.45 9.62 11.56
CA ASP A 489 21.43 8.54 11.51
C ASP A 489 21.82 8.11 12.93
N PHE A 490 22.00 6.80 13.14
CA PHE A 490 22.66 6.28 14.33
C PHE A 490 23.85 5.39 13.95
N THR A 491 24.99 5.60 14.61
CA THR A 491 26.24 4.90 14.30
C THR A 491 27.06 4.60 15.54
N ASP A 492 27.91 3.57 15.50
CA ASP A 492 28.93 3.31 16.52
C ASP A 492 30.33 3.69 16.05
N GLU A 493 30.75 4.93 16.34
CA GLU A 493 32.13 5.36 16.15
C GLU A 493 32.98 5.13 17.41
N GLY A 494 33.48 3.90 17.56
CA GLY A 494 34.56 3.60 18.51
C GLY A 494 34.10 3.28 19.94
N GLY A 495 32.89 2.74 20.11
CA GLY A 495 32.33 2.27 21.39
C GLY A 495 31.56 3.35 22.14
N SER A 496 31.03 4.34 21.44
CA SER A 496 30.21 5.42 21.98
C SER A 496 29.23 5.81 20.88
N PRO A 497 28.14 5.04 20.71
CA PRO A 497 27.25 5.27 19.61
C PRO A 497 26.50 6.58 19.78
N THR A 498 26.18 7.18 18.65
CA THR A 498 25.56 8.49 18.56
C THR A 498 24.42 8.46 17.57
N ALA A 499 23.31 9.08 17.94
CA ALA A 499 22.26 9.49 17.01
C ALA A 499 22.53 10.93 16.57
N SER A 500 22.27 11.23 15.29
CA SER A 500 22.47 12.56 14.72
C SER A 500 21.49 12.83 13.59
N GLY A 501 20.74 13.92 13.71
CA GLY A 501 19.80 14.40 12.68
C GLY A 501 20.10 15.84 12.29
N ASN A 502 19.71 16.23 11.07
CA ASN A 502 19.82 17.60 10.57
C ASN A 502 18.43 18.13 10.28
N TYR A 503 18.22 19.44 10.46
CA TYR A 503 16.99 20.11 10.09
C TYR A 503 17.33 21.50 9.53
N ASP A 504 16.79 21.83 8.37
CA ASP A 504 17.15 23.05 7.63
C ASP A 504 16.45 24.33 8.11
N LEU A 505 15.63 24.22 9.16
CA LEU A 505 14.83 25.30 9.74
C LEU A 505 13.75 25.84 8.78
N THR A 506 13.21 24.98 7.92
CA THR A 506 12.06 25.30 7.06
C THR A 506 10.81 24.50 7.45
N PHE A 507 9.64 25.01 7.11
CA PHE A 507 8.39 24.25 7.19
C PHE A 507 7.73 24.24 5.81
N LEU A 508 6.97 23.20 5.51
CA LEU A 508 6.17 23.14 4.30
C LEU A 508 4.97 24.10 4.45
N GLN A 509 4.85 25.03 3.51
CA GLN A 509 3.69 25.90 3.38
C GLN A 509 2.87 25.49 2.17
N ILE A 510 1.55 25.37 2.36
CA ILE A 510 0.55 25.22 1.31
C ILE A 510 -0.20 26.55 1.15
N ASP A 511 -0.36 27.04 -0.08
CA ASP A 511 -0.99 28.33 -0.41
C ASP A 511 -1.91 28.16 -1.62
N ASP A 512 -3.16 28.62 -1.51
CA ASP A 512 -4.19 28.55 -2.57
C ASP A 512 -4.36 29.87 -3.35
N GLY A 513 -3.46 30.83 -3.12
CA GLY A 513 -3.48 32.20 -3.65
C GLY A 513 -4.36 33.19 -2.89
N VAL A 514 -5.09 32.73 -1.87
CA VAL A 514 -5.97 33.52 -0.99
C VAL A 514 -5.45 33.49 0.45
N ASP A 515 -5.27 32.30 0.98
CA ASP A 515 -4.80 31.99 2.33
C ASP A 515 -3.63 30.99 2.26
N SER A 516 -2.92 30.81 3.37
CA SER A 516 -1.84 29.83 3.47
C SER A 516 -1.78 29.18 4.84
N ALA A 517 -1.34 27.93 4.87
CA ALA A 517 -1.17 27.13 6.08
C ALA A 517 0.18 26.42 6.06
N TYR A 518 0.76 26.19 7.23
CA TYR A 518 1.89 25.27 7.36
C TYR A 518 1.35 23.85 7.47
N ALA A 519 2.17 22.86 7.13
CA ALA A 519 1.81 21.45 7.16
C ALA A 519 2.82 20.67 8.02
N TYR A 520 2.34 19.61 8.68
CA TYR A 520 3.23 18.56 9.15
C TYR A 520 3.85 17.85 7.95
N VAL A 521 5.13 17.50 8.06
CA VAL A 521 5.84 16.75 7.04
C VAL A 521 6.43 15.49 7.63
N ASP A 522 6.05 14.36 7.07
CA ASP A 522 6.88 13.15 7.01
C ASP A 522 7.57 13.12 5.64
N LEU A 523 8.88 12.85 5.62
CA LEU A 523 9.72 12.97 4.43
C LEU A 523 10.46 11.66 4.17
N ASP A 524 10.25 11.11 2.98
CA ASP A 524 11.03 10.01 2.45
C ASP A 524 11.85 10.42 1.21
N LEU A 525 12.94 9.70 0.96
CA LEU A 525 13.84 9.95 -0.18
C LEU A 525 14.04 8.70 -1.01
N SER A 526 14.07 8.86 -2.33
CA SER A 526 14.49 7.79 -3.25
C SER A 526 15.92 7.35 -2.93
N GLU A 527 16.27 6.10 -3.25
CA GLU A 527 17.63 5.57 -3.00
C GLU A 527 18.74 6.42 -3.66
N ASP A 528 18.45 7.00 -4.83
CA ASP A 528 19.39 7.85 -5.56
C ASP A 528 19.34 9.33 -5.16
N LEU A 529 18.47 9.67 -4.19
CA LEU A 529 18.25 10.99 -3.62
C LEU A 529 17.79 12.04 -4.65
N SER A 530 17.22 11.59 -5.77
CA SER A 530 16.73 12.47 -6.83
C SER A 530 15.28 12.91 -6.63
N THR A 531 14.52 12.16 -5.83
CA THR A 531 13.11 12.41 -5.55
C THR A 531 12.86 12.38 -4.05
N ALA A 532 12.04 13.33 -3.57
CA ALA A 532 11.53 13.32 -2.20
C ALA A 532 10.01 13.15 -2.21
N PHE A 533 9.51 12.36 -1.27
CA PHE A 533 8.10 12.02 -1.08
C PHE A 533 7.65 12.62 0.25
N PHE A 534 6.45 13.19 0.27
CA PHE A 534 5.88 13.80 1.45
C PHE A 534 4.44 13.38 1.62
N ASP A 535 4.10 12.96 2.82
CA ASP A 535 2.73 12.69 3.22
C ASP A 535 2.30 13.72 4.27
N VAL A 536 1.19 14.40 3.98
CA VAL A 536 0.64 15.48 4.78
C VAL A 536 -0.75 15.09 5.24
N PRO A 537 -0.97 14.84 6.54
CA PRO A 537 -2.31 14.63 7.07
C PRO A 537 -3.12 15.91 6.93
N MET A 538 -4.37 15.78 6.52
CA MET A 538 -5.28 16.90 6.31
C MET A 538 -6.70 16.55 6.76
N THR A 539 -7.45 17.57 7.13
CA THR A 539 -8.90 17.49 7.22
C THR A 539 -9.51 18.10 5.95
N TYR A 540 -10.39 17.35 5.30
CA TYR A 540 -11.18 17.80 4.16
C TYR A 540 -12.64 18.09 4.55
N TYR A 541 -13.21 19.12 3.92
CA TYR A 541 -14.62 19.46 3.97
C TYR A 541 -15.14 19.67 2.56
N ALA A 542 -16.10 18.85 2.15
CA ALA A 542 -16.77 19.02 0.87
C ALA A 542 -17.51 20.37 0.79
N SER A 543 -17.62 20.96 -0.40
CA SER A 543 -18.33 22.24 -0.59
C SER A 543 -19.83 22.17 -0.23
N THR A 544 -20.38 20.96 -0.23
CA THR A 544 -21.74 20.63 0.18
C THR A 544 -21.94 20.69 1.70
N ASP A 545 -20.86 20.76 2.48
CA ASP A 545 -20.84 21.02 3.91
C ASP A 545 -20.30 22.44 4.24
N PRO A 546 -21.06 23.51 3.92
CA PRO A 546 -20.61 24.88 4.16
C PRO A 546 -20.56 25.27 5.63
N ASP A 547 -21.11 24.44 6.53
CA ASP A 547 -21.08 24.65 7.97
C ASP A 547 -19.90 23.91 8.64
N GLN A 548 -19.13 23.11 7.88
CA GLN A 548 -17.93 22.36 8.33
C GLN A 548 -18.22 21.53 9.58
N VAL A 549 -19.26 20.70 9.51
CA VAL A 549 -19.72 19.82 10.59
C VAL A 549 -19.41 18.35 10.34
N ASP A 550 -18.96 18.00 9.14
CA ASP A 550 -18.67 16.65 8.68
C ASP A 550 -17.24 16.58 8.10
N PRO A 551 -16.21 16.67 8.95
CA PRO A 551 -14.82 16.55 8.51
C PRO A 551 -14.54 15.13 8.00
N GLN A 552 -13.71 15.05 6.97
CA GLN A 552 -13.17 13.79 6.45
C GLN A 552 -11.65 13.81 6.60
N ASP A 553 -11.08 12.72 7.07
CA ASP A 553 -9.64 12.56 7.15
C ASP A 553 -9.08 12.37 5.73
N ALA A 554 -8.00 13.07 5.43
CA ALA A 554 -7.37 13.07 4.13
C ALA A 554 -5.85 13.01 4.25
N LEU A 555 -5.21 12.45 3.23
CA LEU A 555 -3.77 12.38 3.10
C LEU A 555 -3.36 13.02 1.79
N LEU A 556 -2.61 14.11 1.85
CA LEU A 556 -1.99 14.71 0.67
C LEU A 556 -0.59 14.11 0.48
N SER A 557 -0.43 13.37 -0.61
CA SER A 557 0.87 12.84 -1.04
C SER A 557 1.48 13.74 -2.12
N LEU A 558 2.72 14.18 -1.89
CA LEU A 558 3.45 15.08 -2.77
C LEU A 558 4.78 14.46 -3.21
N VAL A 559 5.19 14.79 -4.43
CA VAL A 559 6.48 14.36 -4.97
C VAL A 559 7.28 15.57 -5.44
N LEU A 560 8.52 15.68 -4.95
CA LEU A 560 9.47 16.74 -5.30
C LEU A 560 10.62 16.16 -6.14
N ASP A 561 10.83 16.71 -7.33
CA ASP A 561 12.10 16.54 -8.04
C ASP A 561 13.16 17.40 -7.35
N VAL A 562 14.13 16.75 -6.70
CA VAL A 562 15.15 17.42 -5.87
C VAL A 562 16.11 18.26 -6.71
N GLU A 563 16.40 17.86 -7.95
CA GLU A 563 17.28 18.63 -8.84
C GLU A 563 16.59 19.89 -9.37
N ALA A 564 15.32 19.77 -9.76
CA ALA A 564 14.50 20.87 -10.23
C ALA A 564 14.09 21.81 -9.09
N GLY A 565 13.87 21.27 -7.88
CA GLY A 565 13.26 21.96 -6.76
C GLY A 565 11.80 22.32 -7.04
N GLU A 566 11.10 21.47 -7.79
CA GLU A 566 9.70 21.64 -8.20
C GLU A 566 8.90 20.40 -7.81
N PHE A 567 7.72 20.60 -7.23
CA PHE A 567 6.77 19.51 -7.01
C PHE A 567 6.20 19.08 -8.35
N VAL A 568 6.21 17.78 -8.61
CA VAL A 568 5.89 17.17 -9.91
C VAL A 568 4.61 16.34 -9.89
N SER A 569 4.17 15.91 -8.70
CA SER A 569 2.91 15.19 -8.48
C SER A 569 2.25 15.66 -7.17
N GLU A 570 0.92 15.65 -7.19
CA GLU A 570 0.04 15.89 -6.06
C GLU A 570 -1.17 14.96 -6.16
N THR A 571 -1.44 14.21 -5.09
CA THR A 571 -2.63 13.36 -4.99
C THR A 571 -3.20 13.48 -3.58
N ILE A 572 -4.52 13.60 -3.47
CA ILE A 572 -5.21 13.64 -2.19
C ILE A 572 -6.00 12.34 -2.07
N TYR A 573 -5.84 11.63 -0.96
CA TYR A 573 -6.63 10.46 -0.62
C TYR A 573 -7.56 10.78 0.54
N LEU A 574 -8.78 10.26 0.55
CA LEU A 574 -9.61 10.20 1.76
C LEU A 574 -9.34 8.90 2.50
N TYR A 575 -9.30 9.00 3.83
CA TYR A 575 -9.28 7.85 4.74
C TYR A 575 -10.69 7.62 5.30
N ASP A 576 -11.21 6.42 5.12
CA ASP A 576 -12.48 6.01 5.74
C ASP A 576 -12.20 5.33 7.08
N GLU A 577 -12.54 5.98 8.20
CA GLU A 577 -12.32 5.45 9.55
C GLU A 577 -13.09 4.15 9.85
N LEU A 578 -14.19 3.87 9.13
CA LEU A 578 -15.04 2.70 9.39
C LEU A 578 -14.46 1.45 8.73
N THR A 579 -13.86 1.60 7.56
CA THR A 579 -13.29 0.51 6.78
C THR A 579 -11.78 0.41 6.91
N GLY A 580 -11.14 1.51 7.31
CA GLY A 580 -9.69 1.67 7.28
C GLY A 580 -9.13 1.80 5.86
N GLY A 581 -9.94 1.99 4.81
CA GLY A 581 -9.48 2.11 3.42
C GLY A 581 -9.03 3.52 3.03
N TYR A 582 -8.30 3.62 1.91
CA TYR A 582 -7.99 4.89 1.24
C TYR A 582 -8.57 4.90 -0.17
N GLY A 583 -8.98 6.07 -0.66
CA GLY A 583 -9.29 6.30 -2.09
C GLY A 583 -8.92 7.69 -2.52
N GLU A 584 -8.55 7.84 -3.80
CA GLU A 584 -8.23 9.16 -4.34
C GLU A 584 -9.48 10.05 -4.33
N LEU A 585 -9.34 11.21 -3.70
CA LEU A 585 -10.30 12.28 -3.78
C LEU A 585 -10.15 12.98 -5.13
N ALA A 586 -11.24 13.12 -5.88
CA ALA A 586 -11.35 14.18 -6.89
C ALA A 586 -11.79 15.47 -6.19
N PRO A 587 -10.88 16.37 -5.77
CA PRO A 587 -11.26 17.48 -4.91
C PRO A 587 -12.22 18.43 -5.61
N ASP A 588 -13.29 18.80 -4.93
CA ASP A 588 -14.13 19.92 -5.37
C ASP A 588 -13.31 21.21 -5.25
N PRO A 589 -13.14 22.02 -6.30
CA PRO A 589 -12.40 23.29 -6.21
C PRO A 589 -12.99 24.29 -5.20
N GLU A 590 -14.27 24.15 -4.82
CA GLU A 590 -14.92 24.94 -3.76
C GLU A 590 -14.86 24.27 -2.38
N GLY A 591 -14.37 23.03 -2.30
CA GLY A 591 -14.08 22.32 -1.04
C GLY A 591 -12.94 22.97 -0.26
N ILE A 592 -12.79 22.57 0.99
CA ILE A 592 -11.79 23.12 1.91
C ILE A 592 -10.91 22.00 2.44
N ILE A 593 -9.59 22.17 2.32
CA ILE A 593 -8.58 21.32 2.96
C ILE A 593 -7.86 22.12 4.05
N ILE A 594 -7.51 21.46 5.15
CA ILE A 594 -6.74 22.05 6.23
C ILE A 594 -5.63 21.06 6.59
N PRO A 595 -4.34 21.41 6.46
CA PRO A 595 -3.28 20.55 6.96
C PRO A 595 -3.45 20.35 8.47
N ASP A 596 -3.24 19.13 8.94
CA ASP A 596 -3.25 18.78 10.35
C ASP A 596 -1.81 18.70 10.88
N VAL A 597 -1.66 18.98 12.16
CA VAL A 597 -0.38 18.91 12.87
C VAL A 597 -0.55 18.18 14.19
N LEU A 598 0.49 17.44 14.57
CA LEU A 598 0.56 16.78 15.85
C LEU A 598 0.82 17.80 16.97
N THR A 599 -0.17 18.01 17.84
CA THR A 599 -0.03 18.83 19.05
C THR A 599 -0.02 17.93 20.29
N ILE A 600 0.97 18.15 21.15
CA ILE A 600 1.05 17.57 22.49
C ILE A 600 0.60 18.60 23.51
N GLY A 601 -0.51 18.33 24.18
CA GLY A 601 -1.05 19.16 25.26
C GLY A 601 -0.16 19.18 26.50
N ALA A 602 -0.38 20.17 27.37
CA ALA A 602 0.38 20.31 28.63
C ALA A 602 0.18 19.13 29.61
N ASP A 603 -0.85 18.30 29.39
CA ASP A 603 -1.11 17.06 30.10
C ASP A 603 -0.51 15.81 29.42
N GLY A 604 0.14 15.99 28.26
CA GLY A 604 0.80 14.95 27.48
C GLY A 604 -0.13 14.21 26.51
N GLU A 605 -1.38 14.65 26.35
CA GLU A 605 -2.28 14.11 25.32
C GLU A 605 -1.80 14.54 23.93
N GLN A 606 -1.71 13.59 23.01
CA GLN A 606 -1.33 13.82 21.62
C GLN A 606 -2.59 13.85 20.76
N VAL A 607 -2.73 14.86 19.91
CA VAL A 607 -3.89 15.05 19.04
C VAL A 607 -3.41 15.63 17.71
N TRP A 608 -3.88 15.04 16.60
CA TRP A 608 -3.82 15.67 15.29
C TRP A 608 -4.91 16.74 15.21
N GLU A 609 -4.53 17.99 14.98
CA GLU A 609 -5.47 19.10 14.90
C GLU A 609 -5.23 20.02 13.70
N PRO A 610 -6.29 20.62 13.14
CA PRO A 610 -6.18 21.53 12.00
C PRO A 610 -5.32 22.75 12.31
N THR A 611 -4.42 23.07 11.40
CA THR A 611 -3.49 24.21 11.51
C THR A 611 -4.17 25.58 11.44
N SER A 612 -5.42 25.65 10.96
CA SER A 612 -6.17 26.91 10.84
C SER A 612 -7.68 26.73 10.95
N ASP A 613 -8.38 27.80 11.36
CA ASP A 613 -9.85 27.87 11.41
C ASP A 613 -10.51 28.21 10.05
N VAL A 614 -9.71 28.48 9.00
CA VAL A 614 -10.21 28.99 7.70
C VAL A 614 -10.07 27.94 6.60
N GLY A 615 -8.95 27.20 6.61
CA GLY A 615 -8.60 26.25 5.56
C GLY A 615 -8.16 26.89 4.26
N LEU A 616 -7.88 26.04 3.27
CA LEU A 616 -7.46 26.38 1.92
C LEU A 616 -8.47 25.78 0.93
N TYR A 617 -8.72 26.44 -0.19
CA TYR A 617 -9.51 25.81 -1.26
C TYR A 617 -8.78 24.60 -1.82
N SER A 618 -9.48 23.48 -2.01
CA SER A 618 -8.93 22.25 -2.56
C SER A 618 -8.75 22.26 -4.09
N ASP A 619 -8.72 23.43 -4.73
CA ASP A 619 -8.42 23.59 -6.16
C ASP A 619 -6.92 23.33 -6.41
N THR A 620 -6.55 22.06 -6.59
CA THR A 620 -5.18 21.58 -6.79
C THR A 620 -4.43 22.36 -7.88
N ALA A 621 -5.12 22.76 -8.95
CA ALA A 621 -4.54 23.57 -10.02
C ALA A 621 -4.05 24.97 -9.58
N ASN A 622 -4.48 25.46 -8.42
CA ASN A 622 -4.05 26.72 -7.81
C ASN A 622 -3.24 26.54 -6.52
N LEU A 623 -3.13 25.32 -6.00
CA LEU A 623 -2.30 25.04 -4.83
C LEU A 623 -0.82 25.22 -5.18
N THR A 624 -0.08 25.75 -4.23
CA THR A 624 1.37 25.88 -4.33
C THR A 624 2.02 25.44 -3.03
N TYR A 625 3.16 24.78 -3.18
CA TYR A 625 3.91 24.17 -2.09
C TYR A 625 5.31 24.79 -2.04
N GLU A 626 5.71 25.32 -0.89
CA GLU A 626 7.03 25.93 -0.71
C GLU A 626 7.59 25.61 0.68
N PHE A 627 8.86 25.22 0.75
CA PHE A 627 9.61 25.19 2.01
C PHE A 627 10.00 26.61 2.43
N VAL A 628 9.37 27.11 3.49
CA VAL A 628 9.54 28.47 3.97
C VAL A 628 10.46 28.49 5.20
N PRO A 629 11.53 29.30 5.20
CA PRO A 629 12.39 29.44 6.36
C PRO A 629 11.63 30.04 7.56
N LEU A 630 11.85 29.48 8.74
CA LEU A 630 11.33 30.01 9.99
C LEU A 630 11.86 31.42 10.28
N GLU A 631 11.05 32.25 10.94
CA GLU A 631 11.45 33.62 11.26
C GLU A 631 12.58 33.64 12.31
N THR A 632 13.59 34.51 12.11
CA THR A 632 14.63 34.78 13.12
C THR A 632 13.99 35.14 14.47
N GLY A 633 14.44 34.48 15.53
CA GLY A 633 13.93 34.63 16.89
C GLY A 633 12.77 33.69 17.25
N THR A 634 12.30 32.87 16.30
CA THR A 634 11.36 31.77 16.60
C THR A 634 12.03 30.79 17.55
N LEU A 635 11.33 30.42 18.62
CA LEU A 635 11.81 29.45 19.60
C LEU A 635 11.20 28.08 19.29
N LEU A 636 12.05 27.13 18.96
CA LEU A 636 11.68 25.76 18.66
C LEU A 636 12.08 24.85 19.82
N GLN A 637 11.26 23.85 20.09
CA GLN A 637 11.73 22.62 20.70
C GLN A 637 12.26 21.72 19.58
N ALA A 638 13.49 21.24 19.72
CA ALA A 638 14.09 20.28 18.81
C ALA A 638 14.45 19.03 19.60
N ASP A 639 13.88 17.92 19.18
CA ASP A 639 13.93 16.62 19.84
C ASP A 639 14.74 15.65 18.99
N LEU A 640 15.63 14.89 19.63
CA LEU A 640 16.35 13.77 19.03
C LEU A 640 15.91 12.49 19.75
N THR A 641 15.24 11.60 19.03
CA THR A 641 14.68 10.37 19.58
C THR A 641 15.41 9.15 19.02
N VAL A 642 15.57 8.12 19.84
CA VAL A 642 15.96 6.77 19.42
C VAL A 642 14.92 5.77 19.90
N VAL A 643 14.55 4.83 19.03
CA VAL A 643 13.50 3.84 19.27
C VAL A 643 14.07 2.44 19.07
N ASP A 644 13.67 1.48 19.91
CA ASP A 644 13.99 0.07 19.73
C ASP A 644 12.85 -0.73 19.11
N TYR A 645 13.14 -1.96 18.68
CA TYR A 645 12.14 -2.84 18.06
C TYR A 645 10.99 -3.27 19.01
N GLY A 646 11.09 -2.96 20.30
CA GLY A 646 10.01 -3.16 21.28
C GLY A 646 9.13 -1.93 21.47
N GLY A 647 9.37 -0.84 20.74
CA GLY A 647 8.67 0.43 20.89
C GLY A 647 9.11 1.28 22.07
N ASN A 648 10.21 0.92 22.74
CA ASN A 648 10.76 1.76 23.80
C ASN A 648 11.51 2.92 23.15
N ALA A 649 11.32 4.13 23.69
CA ALA A 649 11.94 5.34 23.15
C ALA A 649 12.73 6.11 24.22
N SER A 650 13.78 6.80 23.77
CA SER A 650 14.50 7.81 24.55
C SER A 650 14.62 9.07 23.73
N THR A 651 14.37 10.24 24.34
CA THR A 651 14.39 11.53 23.65
C THR A 651 15.29 12.53 24.38
N LEU A 652 16.09 13.26 23.62
CA LEU A 652 16.79 14.47 24.07
C LEU A 652 16.11 15.70 23.49
N SER A 653 15.73 16.64 24.36
CA SER A 653 15.08 17.89 23.95
C SER A 653 15.99 19.10 24.16
N SER A 654 15.97 20.05 23.23
CA SER A 654 16.61 21.36 23.38
C SER A 654 15.70 22.48 22.90
N LEU A 655 15.85 23.66 23.50
CA LEU A 655 15.26 24.88 22.97
C LEU A 655 16.25 25.58 22.03
N VAL A 656 15.85 25.75 20.77
CA VAL A 656 16.65 26.37 19.72
C VAL A 656 15.99 27.66 19.28
N GLU A 657 16.72 28.79 19.34
CA GLU A 657 16.25 30.06 18.78
C GLU A 657 16.81 30.21 17.36
N VAL A 658 15.92 30.37 16.38
CA VAL A 658 16.28 30.56 14.96
C VAL A 658 17.15 31.82 14.82
N PRO A 659 18.34 31.73 14.17
CA PRO A 659 19.41 32.73 14.27
C PRO A 659 19.19 34.06 13.53
#